data_AF-A0A937R4Q9-F1
#
_entry.id   AF-A0A937R4Q9-F1
#
_cell.length_a   1.000
_cell.length_b   1.000
_cell.length_c   1.000
_cell.angle_alpha   90.00
_cell.angle_beta   90.00
_cell.angle_gamma   90.00
#
_symmetry.space_group_name_H-M   'P 1'
#
loop_
_entity.id
_entity.type
_entity.pdbx_description
1 polymer ?
#
loop_
_entity_poly.entity_id
_entity_poly.type
_entity_poly.pdbx_seq_one_letter_code
_entity_poly.pdbx_strand_id
1 'polypeptide(L)'
;MKRTRCCTALPTALVAALLLALAACGDAASRVREPIAAGTFYERDPAKLRAQVDDFLAMGAEKVERQQRVIALVGPHAGYVYSGRCAGHAYAAIKGQTYKRVVLLAVNHRGRNFRGASILDVDAYRTPLGDIPVDTAACKLLLKSSLIHTEPSAHRREHSLEVHLPFLQRAIGSFRLVPIVTGFLEEGDFPLLAATIRQVVDNDTLVVESTDFTHYGRAFGFTPFRKDVRDNIEKLDKGAIDLILRRDAAGFWDYVQGRPMKPTICGRHPLRVLIHMLPDDAEGKLVCYYCSGDEERNYTHSVSYASIVFTAPKRWSGAWSAPATVSTRKTKSGGPSLEAQQRLLEIARQTLVSVVNARGVPKFTEDSPELQGKNGVFVTLKHLGKLAGCIGIYSSSLPLYQTVARQTRSSAIEDTRFPPVMPRQLKEIEIEISVLSPSRPIEKPLDWEFGTHGIIVKRGYFQATFLPQVADHFKSKEQMLAACCRKAGLTDDAWKDPKTAVEIYDAFVFNETDVRQAAIEAKVAALTKSRPLPSAATPDKPAAVDTDSAAVVIGVADYVFLGKAPLARPNAHRVADLLRKTRRIAAKNLSVMTGDSPANLATKEIVLERIRQCASTAKGDGLALVYFSGHAARRGNSLLVVPADCKWERGIAVSDIVAELRKSQAPNRVLVLDVCHAGLKETGVDGVRPDLVPVSPHVAIFVACGDGERSLATSDGKGTAFTRAFTDAIATLADEPGAATAKDVQRKLAARLTGLLAGKDKKQTAALYAAPNYNPVLVPPTP
;
A
#
# COMPACT_ATOMS: atom_id res chain seq x y z
N MET A 1 -28.89 33.57 76.77
CA MET A 1 -28.03 32.62 76.05
C MET A 1 -28.61 32.36 74.67
N LYS A 2 -27.77 32.48 73.63
CA LYS A 2 -28.12 32.30 72.21
C LYS A 2 -28.49 30.83 71.91
N ARG A 3 -29.45 30.60 71.02
CA ARG A 3 -29.21 29.90 69.74
C ARG A 3 -30.42 30.01 68.81
N THR A 4 -30.09 30.11 67.53
CA THR A 4 -30.85 30.64 66.39
C THR A 4 -31.05 29.54 65.34
N ARG A 5 -32.13 29.67 64.55
CA ARG A 5 -32.29 29.30 63.12
C ARG A 5 -32.36 27.79 62.82
N CYS A 6 -32.97 27.30 61.74
CA CYS A 6 -33.63 27.90 60.56
C CYS A 6 -34.48 26.79 59.91
N CYS A 7 -35.69 27.11 59.45
CA CYS A 7 -36.37 26.34 58.40
C CYS A 7 -35.66 26.53 57.06
N THR A 8 -35.48 25.46 56.28
CA THR A 8 -35.19 25.57 54.84
C THR A 8 -36.02 24.55 54.08
N ALA A 9 -36.95 25.07 53.28
CA ALA A 9 -37.58 24.35 52.18
C ALA A 9 -36.53 23.92 51.17
N LEU A 10 -36.53 22.63 50.79
CA LEU A 10 -35.81 22.17 49.61
C LEU A 10 -36.62 22.52 48.35
N PRO A 11 -35.97 22.93 47.24
CA PRO A 11 -36.66 23.47 46.08
C PRO A 11 -37.21 22.35 45.18
N THR A 12 -38.53 22.27 45.07
CA THR A 12 -39.28 21.48 44.09
C THR A 12 -38.89 21.76 42.63
N ALA A 13 -38.25 22.91 42.36
CA ALA A 13 -37.72 23.27 41.05
C ALA A 13 -36.53 22.39 40.59
N LEU A 14 -35.74 21.83 41.51
CA LEU A 14 -34.57 21.01 41.15
C LEU A 14 -34.98 19.59 40.71
N VAL A 15 -36.05 19.06 41.28
CA VAL A 15 -36.59 17.72 40.94
C VAL A 15 -37.33 17.76 39.61
N ALA A 16 -38.06 18.84 39.32
CA ALA A 16 -38.71 19.05 38.03
C ALA A 16 -37.69 19.26 36.88
N ALA A 17 -36.59 20.00 37.13
CA ALA A 17 -35.51 20.16 36.16
C ALA A 17 -34.74 18.85 35.89
N LEU A 18 -34.60 17.98 36.89
CA LEU A 18 -33.96 16.66 36.73
C LEU A 18 -34.85 15.68 35.95
N LEU A 19 -36.17 15.75 36.12
CA LEU A 19 -37.14 14.94 35.37
C LEU A 19 -37.33 15.42 33.93
N LEU A 20 -37.21 16.72 33.65
CA LEU A 20 -37.17 17.25 32.27
C LEU A 20 -35.81 17.02 31.58
N ALA A 21 -34.69 16.97 32.32
CA ALA A 21 -33.39 16.60 31.76
C ALA A 21 -33.30 15.10 31.38
N LEU A 22 -34.04 14.23 32.08
CA LEU A 22 -34.16 12.81 31.73
C LEU A 22 -35.09 12.56 30.52
N ALA A 23 -35.98 13.50 30.18
CA ALA A 23 -36.84 13.42 29.00
C ALA A 23 -36.25 14.10 27.75
N ALA A 24 -35.14 14.83 27.89
CA ALA A 24 -34.46 15.54 26.80
C ALA A 24 -33.17 14.86 26.30
N CYS A 25 -32.76 13.74 26.90
CA CYS A 25 -31.81 12.83 26.27
C CYS A 25 -32.57 11.95 25.27
N GLY A 26 -32.93 12.52 24.13
CA GLY A 26 -33.29 11.70 22.98
C GLY A 26 -32.09 10.82 22.65
N ASP A 27 -32.21 9.51 22.86
CA ASP A 27 -31.28 8.52 22.35
C ASP A 27 -31.05 8.82 20.87
N ALA A 28 -29.85 9.25 20.51
CA ALA A 28 -29.43 9.20 19.13
C ALA A 28 -29.55 7.72 18.73
N ALA A 29 -30.52 7.39 17.88
CA ALA A 29 -30.81 6.01 17.51
C ALA A 29 -29.49 5.32 17.09
N SER A 30 -29.09 4.29 17.86
CA SER A 30 -27.85 3.57 17.63
C SER A 30 -27.80 3.05 16.18
N ARG A 31 -26.71 3.29 15.46
CA ARG A 31 -26.58 2.85 14.06
C ARG A 31 -26.21 1.38 14.05
N VAL A 32 -27.19 0.51 13.79
CA VAL A 32 -27.00 -0.95 13.83
C VAL A 32 -27.08 -1.54 12.43
N ARG A 33 -26.16 -2.45 12.09
CA ARG A 33 -26.20 -3.25 10.87
C ARG A 33 -27.08 -4.48 11.12
N GLU A 34 -28.27 -4.48 10.54
CA GLU A 34 -29.26 -5.56 10.63
C GLU A 34 -28.80 -6.86 9.93
N PRO A 35 -29.19 -8.04 10.43
CA PRO A 35 -28.85 -9.31 9.80
C PRO A 35 -29.61 -9.47 8.48
N ILE A 36 -28.90 -9.85 7.42
CA ILE A 36 -29.51 -10.12 6.10
C ILE A 36 -29.61 -11.61 5.78
N ALA A 37 -28.89 -12.45 6.53
CA ALA A 37 -28.77 -13.88 6.30
C ALA A 37 -29.58 -14.73 7.30
N ALA A 38 -30.19 -14.09 8.30
CA ALA A 38 -31.09 -14.73 9.26
C ALA A 38 -32.38 -15.25 8.59
N GLY A 39 -32.59 -16.55 8.68
CA GLY A 39 -33.68 -17.30 8.05
C GLY A 39 -33.36 -17.81 6.63
N THR A 40 -32.16 -17.53 6.10
CA THR A 40 -31.73 -18.00 4.78
C THR A 40 -30.41 -18.78 4.84
N PHE A 41 -29.42 -18.28 5.57
CA PHE A 41 -28.14 -18.97 5.79
C PHE A 41 -28.09 -19.67 7.15
N TYR A 42 -28.78 -19.14 8.15
CA TYR A 42 -28.85 -19.68 9.51
C TYR A 42 -30.21 -19.39 10.14
N GLU A 43 -30.53 -20.03 11.26
CA GLU A 43 -31.84 -19.89 11.91
C GLU A 43 -32.17 -18.45 12.33
N ARG A 44 -33.40 -18.00 12.06
CA ARG A 44 -33.88 -16.68 12.51
C ARG A 44 -34.32 -16.71 13.97
N ASP A 45 -34.84 -17.83 14.45
CA ASP A 45 -35.28 -17.98 15.83
C ASP A 45 -34.06 -18.06 16.77
N PRO A 46 -33.96 -17.19 17.81
CA PRO A 46 -32.80 -17.17 18.69
C PRO A 46 -32.55 -18.49 19.44
N ALA A 47 -33.59 -19.23 19.83
CA ALA A 47 -33.42 -20.48 20.56
C ALA A 47 -32.91 -21.59 19.62
N LYS A 48 -33.48 -21.70 18.42
CA LYS A 48 -33.02 -22.63 17.39
C LYS A 48 -31.59 -22.32 16.94
N LEU A 49 -31.25 -21.04 16.75
CA LEU A 49 -29.90 -20.63 16.37
C LEU A 49 -28.86 -20.99 17.44
N ARG A 50 -29.18 -20.80 18.74
CA ARG A 50 -28.30 -21.24 19.84
C ARG A 50 -28.05 -22.74 19.77
N ALA A 51 -29.12 -23.54 19.69
CA ALA A 51 -29.02 -25.00 19.63
C ALA A 51 -28.20 -25.45 18.41
N GLN A 52 -28.52 -24.92 17.22
CA GLN A 52 -27.83 -25.24 15.96
C GLN A 52 -26.33 -24.94 16.05
N VAL A 53 -25.94 -23.77 16.56
CA VAL A 53 -24.51 -23.42 16.71
C VAL A 53 -23.84 -24.28 17.78
N ASP A 54 -24.52 -24.53 18.91
CA ASP A 54 -23.98 -25.37 19.99
C ASP A 54 -23.71 -26.81 19.53
N ASP A 55 -24.58 -27.37 18.70
CA ASP A 55 -24.40 -28.69 18.09
C ASP A 55 -23.16 -28.72 17.19
N PHE A 56 -22.97 -27.72 16.33
CA PHE A 56 -21.75 -27.62 15.50
C PHE A 56 -20.48 -27.45 16.34
N LEU A 57 -20.52 -26.65 17.41
CA LEU A 57 -19.39 -26.50 18.33
C LEU A 57 -19.09 -27.80 19.07
N ALA A 58 -20.10 -28.61 19.39
CA ALA A 58 -19.91 -29.91 20.04
C ALA A 58 -19.22 -30.93 19.11
N MET A 59 -19.53 -30.90 17.81
CA MET A 59 -18.88 -31.77 16.82
C MET A 59 -17.38 -31.49 16.66
N GLY A 60 -16.95 -30.24 16.86
CA GLY A 60 -15.57 -29.79 16.69
C GLY A 60 -14.68 -29.91 17.93
N ALA A 61 -15.18 -30.47 19.03
CA ALA A 61 -14.54 -30.45 20.35
C ALA A 61 -13.33 -31.39 20.48
N GLU A 62 -12.33 -31.29 19.60
CA GLU A 62 -10.98 -31.77 19.90
C GLU A 62 -10.25 -30.76 20.80
N LYS A 63 -9.58 -31.25 21.85
CA LYS A 63 -8.83 -30.38 22.78
C LYS A 63 -7.59 -29.83 22.06
N VAL A 64 -7.61 -28.56 21.67
CA VAL A 64 -6.37 -27.80 21.42
C VAL A 64 -5.52 -27.90 22.69
N GLU A 65 -4.23 -28.23 22.54
CA GLU A 65 -3.34 -28.38 23.68
C GLU A 65 -3.34 -27.09 24.52
N ARG A 66 -3.52 -27.25 25.85
CA ARG A 66 -3.73 -26.14 26.81
C ARG A 66 -2.60 -25.10 26.86
N GLN A 67 -1.50 -25.29 26.15
CA GLN A 67 -0.32 -24.43 26.19
C GLN A 67 -0.25 -23.37 25.07
N GLN A 68 -1.06 -23.49 24.01
CA GLN A 68 -1.06 -22.54 22.89
C GLN A 68 -2.33 -21.69 22.87
N ARG A 69 -2.22 -20.41 22.50
CA ARG A 69 -3.35 -19.49 22.32
C ARG A 69 -3.74 -19.48 20.85
N VAL A 70 -5.03 -19.59 20.55
CA VAL A 70 -5.51 -19.42 19.16
C VAL A 70 -5.47 -17.93 18.82
N ILE A 71 -4.77 -17.57 17.75
CA ILE A 71 -4.60 -16.18 17.32
C ILE A 71 -5.41 -15.87 16.06
N ALA A 72 -5.61 -16.87 15.19
CA ALA A 72 -6.42 -16.70 13.99
C ALA A 72 -7.22 -17.95 13.63
N LEU A 73 -8.35 -17.74 12.95
CA LEU A 73 -9.21 -18.77 12.38
C LEU A 73 -9.44 -18.48 10.90
N VAL A 74 -9.49 -19.52 10.07
CA VAL A 74 -10.08 -19.50 8.73
C VAL A 74 -11.33 -20.37 8.81
N GLY A 75 -12.48 -19.85 8.36
CA GLY A 75 -13.73 -20.59 8.35
C GLY A 75 -14.58 -20.31 7.11
N PRO A 76 -15.45 -21.26 6.72
CA PRO A 76 -16.35 -21.12 5.59
C PRO A 76 -17.53 -20.20 5.91
N HIS A 77 -18.18 -19.70 4.85
CA HIS A 77 -19.29 -18.77 4.96
C HIS A 77 -20.54 -19.10 4.13
N ALA A 78 -20.64 -20.31 3.58
CA ALA A 78 -21.91 -20.81 3.07
C ALA A 78 -22.98 -20.95 4.18
N GLY A 79 -24.21 -21.27 3.79
CA GLY A 79 -25.30 -21.53 4.74
C GLY A 79 -24.97 -22.69 5.69
N TYR A 80 -25.43 -22.59 6.93
CA TYR A 80 -25.11 -23.50 8.04
C TYR A 80 -25.46 -24.95 7.76
N VAL A 81 -26.52 -25.21 6.97
CA VAL A 81 -26.87 -26.54 6.49
C VAL A 81 -25.72 -27.22 5.75
N TYR A 82 -24.90 -26.45 5.01
CA TYR A 82 -23.80 -26.98 4.22
C TYR A 82 -22.46 -26.88 4.94
N SER A 83 -22.12 -25.71 5.48
CA SER A 83 -20.76 -25.41 6.00
C SER A 83 -20.68 -25.31 7.52
N GLY A 84 -21.81 -25.35 8.22
CA GLY A 84 -21.89 -25.12 9.67
C GLY A 84 -21.06 -26.13 10.47
N ARG A 85 -21.05 -27.40 10.04
CA ARG A 85 -20.19 -28.43 10.64
C ARG A 85 -18.71 -28.09 10.52
N CYS A 86 -18.27 -27.62 9.35
CA CYS A 86 -16.88 -27.22 9.13
C CYS A 86 -16.53 -26.03 10.02
N ALA A 87 -17.32 -24.95 9.97
CA ALA A 87 -17.12 -23.76 10.80
C ALA A 87 -17.08 -24.12 12.31
N GLY A 88 -17.95 -25.02 12.76
CA GLY A 88 -17.98 -25.52 14.14
C GLY A 88 -16.62 -26.02 14.64
N HIS A 89 -15.81 -26.66 13.81
CA HIS A 89 -14.46 -27.13 14.17
C HIS A 89 -13.48 -25.97 14.42
N ALA A 90 -13.54 -24.89 13.62
CA ALA A 90 -12.72 -23.71 13.87
C ALA A 90 -13.11 -23.04 15.20
N TYR A 91 -14.41 -22.85 15.45
CA TYR A 91 -14.88 -22.12 16.62
C TYR A 91 -14.85 -22.93 17.92
N ALA A 92 -14.90 -24.26 17.85
CA ALA A 92 -14.68 -25.12 19.00
C ALA A 92 -13.27 -24.93 19.58
N ALA A 93 -12.26 -24.64 18.74
CA ALA A 93 -10.88 -24.42 19.17
C ALA A 93 -10.70 -23.19 20.09
N ILE A 94 -11.59 -22.19 19.99
CA ILE A 94 -11.55 -20.99 20.82
C ILE A 94 -12.51 -21.04 22.01
N LYS A 95 -13.32 -22.11 22.15
CA LYS A 95 -14.31 -22.22 23.22
C LYS A 95 -13.63 -22.22 24.59
N GLY A 96 -14.02 -21.27 25.45
CA GLY A 96 -13.44 -21.06 26.77
C GLY A 96 -12.14 -20.23 26.79
N GLN A 97 -11.68 -19.72 25.65
CA GLN A 97 -10.69 -18.65 25.58
C GLN A 97 -11.39 -17.28 25.62
N THR A 98 -10.67 -16.24 26.04
CA THR A 98 -11.23 -14.89 26.18
C THR A 98 -10.56 -13.92 25.20
N TYR A 99 -11.35 -13.15 24.46
CA TYR A 99 -10.87 -12.12 23.54
C TYR A 99 -11.65 -10.83 23.75
N LYS A 100 -10.96 -9.69 23.76
CA LYS A 100 -11.60 -8.37 23.85
C LYS A 100 -12.03 -7.86 22.49
N ARG A 101 -11.30 -8.24 21.44
CA ARG A 101 -11.50 -7.78 20.06
C ARG A 101 -11.50 -8.97 19.11
N VAL A 102 -12.38 -8.91 18.10
CA VAL A 102 -12.36 -9.80 16.95
C VAL A 102 -12.22 -8.96 15.69
N VAL A 103 -11.13 -9.14 14.95
CA VAL A 103 -10.96 -8.60 13.59
C VAL A 103 -11.48 -9.65 12.62
N LEU A 104 -12.48 -9.31 11.82
CA LEU A 104 -13.09 -10.25 10.87
C LEU A 104 -12.86 -9.74 9.45
N LEU A 105 -12.11 -10.51 8.66
CA LEU A 105 -11.83 -10.27 7.24
C LEU A 105 -12.84 -11.05 6.40
N ALA A 106 -13.65 -10.32 5.65
CA ALA A 106 -14.71 -10.83 4.81
C ALA A 106 -14.47 -10.47 3.33
N VAL A 107 -15.28 -11.01 2.43
CA VAL A 107 -15.17 -10.77 0.99
C VAL A 107 -16.30 -9.87 0.49
N ASN A 108 -16.14 -9.29 -0.69
CA ASN A 108 -17.18 -8.55 -1.39
C ASN A 108 -17.78 -9.39 -2.54
N HIS A 109 -18.93 -10.04 -2.31
CA HIS A 109 -19.64 -10.83 -3.32
C HIS A 109 -20.62 -10.01 -4.17
N ARG A 110 -21.30 -9.03 -3.54
CA ARG A 110 -22.52 -8.41 -4.09
C ARG A 110 -22.42 -6.90 -4.25
N GLY A 111 -21.41 -6.27 -3.66
CA GLY A 111 -21.16 -4.83 -3.75
C GLY A 111 -20.51 -4.43 -5.07
N ARG A 112 -20.34 -3.12 -5.27
CA ARG A 112 -19.54 -2.63 -6.39
C ARG A 112 -18.09 -3.06 -6.17
N ASN A 113 -17.38 -3.35 -7.25
CA ASN A 113 -15.94 -3.60 -7.15
C ASN A 113 -15.23 -2.30 -6.73
N PHE A 114 -14.41 -2.39 -5.70
CA PHE A 114 -13.57 -1.30 -5.21
C PHE A 114 -12.18 -1.86 -4.87
N ARG A 115 -11.15 -1.00 -4.88
CA ARG A 115 -9.80 -1.37 -4.46
C ARG A 115 -9.65 -1.12 -2.96
N GLY A 116 -8.98 -2.02 -2.24
CA GLY A 116 -8.72 -1.88 -0.80
C GLY A 116 -9.73 -2.66 0.06
N ALA A 117 -10.03 -2.15 1.25
CA ALA A 117 -10.97 -2.73 2.20
C ALA A 117 -12.00 -1.70 2.69
N SER A 118 -13.13 -2.20 3.18
CA SER A 118 -14.27 -1.40 3.57
C SER A 118 -14.71 -1.69 5.01
N ILE A 119 -14.84 -0.63 5.81
CA ILE A 119 -15.44 -0.68 7.15
C ILE A 119 -16.70 0.18 7.14
N LEU A 120 -17.82 -0.38 7.58
CA LEU A 120 -19.09 0.35 7.69
C LEU A 120 -19.11 1.23 8.95
N ASP A 121 -19.61 2.46 8.84
CA ASP A 121 -19.76 3.39 9.97
C ASP A 121 -21.05 3.11 10.75
N VAL A 122 -20.98 2.07 11.59
CA VAL A 122 -22.07 1.61 12.47
C VAL A 122 -21.52 1.31 13.87
N ASP A 123 -22.39 1.36 14.86
CA ASP A 123 -22.06 1.18 16.27
C ASP A 123 -22.13 -0.30 16.69
N ALA A 124 -22.95 -1.12 16.02
CA ALA A 124 -23.08 -2.55 16.29
C ALA A 124 -23.53 -3.36 15.05
N TYR A 125 -23.28 -4.67 15.10
CA TYR A 125 -23.84 -5.67 14.19
C TYR A 125 -24.86 -6.52 14.95
N ARG A 126 -26.09 -6.64 14.43
CA ARG A 126 -27.15 -7.42 15.06
C ARG A 126 -27.18 -8.84 14.50
N THR A 127 -27.39 -9.80 15.40
CA THR A 127 -27.79 -11.17 15.07
C THR A 127 -29.04 -11.52 15.87
N PRO A 128 -29.73 -12.66 15.60
CA PRO A 128 -30.79 -13.14 16.47
C PRO A 128 -30.35 -13.39 17.93
N LEU A 129 -29.04 -13.53 18.19
CA LEU A 129 -28.51 -13.75 19.54
C LEU A 129 -28.24 -12.45 20.31
N GLY A 130 -28.36 -11.29 19.66
CA GLY A 130 -28.13 -9.96 20.23
C GLY A 130 -27.11 -9.14 19.46
N ASP A 131 -26.90 -7.91 19.93
CA ASP A 131 -26.01 -6.94 19.28
C ASP A 131 -24.55 -7.14 19.67
N ILE A 132 -23.66 -7.02 18.69
CA ILE A 132 -22.21 -7.08 18.86
C ILE A 132 -21.64 -5.68 18.65
N PRO A 133 -21.07 -5.03 19.68
CA PRO A 133 -20.54 -3.68 19.56
C PRO A 133 -19.32 -3.63 18.63
N VAL A 134 -19.24 -2.62 17.78
CA VAL A 134 -18.07 -2.34 16.94
C VAL A 134 -16.99 -1.64 17.78
N ASP A 135 -15.72 -2.03 17.60
CA ASP A 135 -14.59 -1.28 18.15
C ASP A 135 -14.34 -0.02 17.31
N THR A 136 -15.15 1.01 17.55
CA THR A 136 -15.10 2.27 16.78
C THR A 136 -13.75 2.97 16.85
N ALA A 137 -12.99 2.81 17.94
CA ALA A 137 -11.65 3.37 18.07
C ALA A 137 -10.66 2.67 17.13
N ALA A 138 -10.68 1.34 17.11
CA ALA A 138 -9.88 0.54 16.17
C ALA A 138 -10.28 0.83 14.72
N CYS A 139 -11.57 0.84 14.40
CA CYS A 139 -12.06 1.16 13.06
C CYS A 139 -11.64 2.56 12.59
N LYS A 140 -11.73 3.59 13.45
CA LYS A 140 -11.26 4.95 13.14
C LYS A 140 -9.76 5.03 12.92
N LEU A 141 -8.96 4.21 13.62
CA LEU A 141 -7.53 4.12 13.37
C LEU A 141 -7.25 3.53 11.99
N LEU A 142 -7.92 2.42 11.65
CA LEU A 142 -7.78 1.74 10.36
C LEU A 142 -8.21 2.62 9.18
N LEU A 143 -9.30 3.39 9.33
CA LEU A 143 -9.81 4.33 8.33
C LEU A 143 -8.87 5.51 8.01
N LYS A 144 -7.76 5.67 8.74
CA LYS A 144 -6.70 6.63 8.38
C LYS A 144 -5.84 6.15 7.21
N SER A 145 -5.87 4.85 6.90
CA SER A 145 -5.16 4.29 5.75
C SER A 145 -5.90 4.57 4.46
N SER A 146 -5.21 4.98 3.40
CA SER A 146 -5.79 5.16 2.07
C SER A 146 -6.31 3.88 1.42
N LEU A 147 -5.96 2.71 1.98
CA LEU A 147 -6.49 1.41 1.56
C LEU A 147 -7.81 1.03 2.24
N ILE A 148 -8.23 1.72 3.30
CA ILE A 148 -9.45 1.40 4.05
C ILE A 148 -10.40 2.60 4.03
N HIS A 149 -11.59 2.42 3.45
CA HIS A 149 -12.63 3.46 3.41
C HIS A 149 -13.99 2.87 3.77
N THR A 150 -15.05 3.68 3.69
CA THR A 150 -16.42 3.17 3.80
C THR A 150 -17.02 3.08 2.41
N GLU A 151 -17.26 1.86 1.94
CA GLU A 151 -18.00 1.56 0.71
C GLU A 151 -19.32 0.88 1.08
N PRO A 152 -20.43 1.63 1.24
CA PRO A 152 -21.70 1.08 1.73
C PRO A 152 -22.27 -0.05 0.86
N SER A 153 -21.99 -0.05 -0.45
CA SER A 153 -22.49 -1.10 -1.34
C SER A 153 -21.87 -2.47 -1.02
N ALA A 154 -20.65 -2.49 -0.48
CA ALA A 154 -19.93 -3.71 -0.08
C ALA A 154 -20.57 -4.42 1.12
N HIS A 155 -21.38 -3.72 1.93
CA HIS A 155 -21.97 -4.27 3.15
C HIS A 155 -23.45 -4.62 3.00
N ARG A 156 -24.18 -3.90 2.12
CA ARG A 156 -25.65 -3.93 2.04
C ARG A 156 -26.24 -5.33 1.85
N ARG A 157 -25.56 -6.19 1.09
CA ARG A 157 -26.01 -7.55 0.75
C ARG A 157 -24.92 -8.59 0.98
N GLU A 158 -23.95 -8.27 1.82
CA GLU A 158 -22.82 -9.15 2.10
C GLU A 158 -23.08 -10.01 3.32
N HIS A 159 -22.85 -11.32 3.18
CA HIS A 159 -23.16 -12.34 4.18
C HIS A 159 -21.89 -12.96 4.78
N SER A 160 -20.77 -12.92 4.06
CA SER A 160 -19.53 -13.60 4.46
C SER A 160 -19.07 -13.20 5.86
N LEU A 161 -19.23 -11.92 6.23
CA LEU A 161 -18.95 -11.47 7.59
C LEU A 161 -19.96 -11.99 8.63
N GLU A 162 -21.25 -11.90 8.29
CA GLU A 162 -22.37 -12.11 9.22
C GLU A 162 -22.45 -13.54 9.74
N VAL A 163 -22.21 -14.52 8.88
CA VAL A 163 -22.39 -15.95 9.20
C VAL A 163 -21.43 -16.45 10.27
N HIS A 164 -20.34 -15.73 10.54
CA HIS A 164 -19.41 -16.04 11.63
C HIS A 164 -19.86 -15.49 12.99
N LEU A 165 -20.74 -14.50 13.00
CA LEU A 165 -21.10 -13.77 14.22
C LEU A 165 -21.84 -14.65 15.26
N PRO A 166 -22.81 -15.51 14.89
CA PRO A 166 -23.43 -16.41 15.86
C PRO A 166 -22.45 -17.40 16.48
N PHE A 167 -21.52 -17.96 15.68
CA PHE A 167 -20.46 -18.84 16.20
C PHE A 167 -19.58 -18.13 17.24
N LEU A 168 -19.14 -16.89 16.96
CA LEU A 168 -18.34 -16.10 17.89
C LEU A 168 -19.10 -15.81 19.20
N GLN A 169 -20.37 -15.39 19.12
CA GLN A 169 -21.20 -15.13 20.30
C GLN A 169 -21.36 -16.38 21.18
N ARG A 170 -21.48 -17.57 20.58
CA ARG A 170 -21.58 -18.84 21.32
C ARG A 170 -20.24 -19.34 21.86
N ALA A 171 -19.14 -19.16 21.12
CA ALA A 171 -17.84 -19.70 21.51
C ALA A 171 -17.12 -18.86 22.58
N ILE A 172 -17.19 -17.53 22.48
CA ILE A 172 -16.39 -16.61 23.32
C ILE A 172 -17.20 -15.54 24.06
N GLY A 173 -18.51 -15.47 23.86
CA GLY A 173 -19.39 -14.53 24.58
C GLY A 173 -19.23 -13.09 24.08
N SER A 174 -18.87 -12.18 24.99
CA SER A 174 -18.79 -10.73 24.70
C SER A 174 -17.43 -10.31 24.15
N PHE A 175 -17.44 -9.58 23.04
CA PHE A 175 -16.25 -9.00 22.40
C PHE A 175 -16.64 -7.74 21.60
N ARG A 176 -15.65 -6.96 21.17
CA ARG A 176 -15.85 -5.89 20.19
C ARG A 176 -15.41 -6.31 18.79
N LEU A 177 -16.18 -5.95 17.77
CA LEU A 177 -15.94 -6.35 16.38
C LEU A 177 -15.19 -5.26 15.60
N VAL A 178 -14.23 -5.66 14.79
CA VAL A 178 -13.64 -4.84 13.71
C VAL A 178 -14.00 -5.50 12.37
N PRO A 179 -15.11 -5.07 11.74
CA PRO A 179 -15.64 -5.73 10.54
C PRO A 179 -15.03 -5.16 9.26
N ILE A 180 -14.24 -5.96 8.55
CA ILE A 180 -13.52 -5.55 7.35
C ILE A 180 -13.99 -6.36 6.14
N VAL A 181 -14.61 -5.70 5.16
CA VAL A 181 -14.95 -6.31 3.86
C VAL A 181 -13.85 -5.99 2.86
N THR A 182 -13.17 -7.00 2.33
CA THR A 182 -12.06 -6.83 1.40
C THR A 182 -12.57 -6.76 -0.05
N GLY A 183 -12.18 -5.70 -0.75
CA GLY A 183 -12.37 -5.53 -2.19
C GLY A 183 -11.25 -6.19 -3.00
N PHE A 184 -11.01 -5.68 -4.20
CA PHE A 184 -9.85 -6.09 -4.99
C PHE A 184 -8.56 -5.46 -4.43
N LEU A 185 -7.46 -6.21 -4.49
CA LEU A 185 -6.14 -5.78 -4.02
C LEU A 185 -5.10 -6.08 -5.11
N GLU A 186 -4.17 -5.16 -5.29
CA GLU A 186 -2.99 -5.31 -6.13
C GLU A 186 -1.81 -5.86 -5.30
N GLU A 187 -0.73 -6.27 -5.97
CA GLU A 187 0.45 -6.90 -5.34
C GLU A 187 1.01 -6.11 -4.15
N GLY A 188 1.10 -4.78 -4.28
CA GLY A 188 1.58 -3.90 -3.21
C GLY A 188 0.57 -3.66 -2.07
N ASP A 189 -0.72 -3.93 -2.28
CA ASP A 189 -1.76 -3.63 -1.28
C ASP A 189 -1.78 -4.67 -0.16
N PHE A 190 -1.44 -5.93 -0.44
CA PHE A 190 -1.48 -7.03 0.54
C PHE A 190 -0.63 -6.77 1.79
N PRO A 191 0.69 -6.50 1.67
CA PRO A 191 1.51 -6.22 2.85
C PRO A 191 1.12 -4.92 3.54
N LEU A 192 0.69 -3.90 2.80
CA LEU A 192 0.27 -2.61 3.36
C LEU A 192 -1.03 -2.73 4.17
N LEU A 193 -2.03 -3.44 3.64
CA LEU A 193 -3.28 -3.69 4.33
C LEU A 193 -3.06 -4.59 5.56
N ALA A 194 -2.21 -5.62 5.45
CA ALA A 194 -1.81 -6.45 6.58
C ALA A 194 -1.14 -5.62 7.70
N ALA A 195 -0.17 -4.77 7.35
CA ALA A 195 0.50 -3.88 8.29
C ALA A 195 -0.46 -2.86 8.92
N THR A 196 -1.44 -2.38 8.15
CA THR A 196 -2.49 -1.47 8.66
C THR A 196 -3.35 -2.19 9.71
N ILE A 197 -3.85 -3.38 9.40
CA ILE A 197 -4.76 -4.13 10.29
C ILE A 197 -4.02 -4.55 11.58
N ARG A 198 -2.75 -4.92 11.50
CA ARG A 198 -1.93 -5.24 12.68
C ARG A 198 -1.89 -4.16 13.75
N GLN A 199 -2.08 -2.89 13.40
CA GLN A 199 -2.06 -1.79 14.37
C GLN A 199 -3.14 -1.93 15.45
N VAL A 200 -4.20 -2.72 15.19
CA VAL A 200 -5.29 -2.98 16.13
C VAL A 200 -5.29 -4.42 16.65
N VAL A 201 -4.26 -5.20 16.34
CA VAL A 201 -4.12 -6.60 16.76
C VAL A 201 -3.13 -6.71 17.92
N ASP A 202 -3.66 -7.09 19.08
CA ASP A 202 -2.93 -7.29 20.32
C ASP A 202 -3.11 -8.73 20.86
N ASN A 203 -2.56 -9.00 22.04
CA ASN A 203 -2.67 -10.31 22.69
C ASN A 203 -4.12 -10.73 23.00
N ASP A 204 -5.07 -9.80 23.08
CA ASP A 204 -6.48 -10.07 23.37
C ASP A 204 -7.36 -10.02 22.11
N THR A 205 -6.73 -9.99 20.93
CA THR A 205 -7.40 -9.93 19.63
C THR A 205 -7.42 -11.31 18.95
N LEU A 206 -8.58 -11.72 18.46
CA LEU A 206 -8.74 -12.85 17.55
C LEU A 206 -8.89 -12.32 16.12
N VAL A 207 -8.19 -12.91 15.15
CA VAL A 207 -8.43 -12.63 13.73
C VAL A 207 -9.23 -13.78 13.11
N VAL A 208 -10.29 -13.46 12.39
CA VAL A 208 -11.14 -14.43 11.68
C VAL A 208 -11.11 -14.08 10.20
N GLU A 209 -10.74 -15.03 9.36
CA GLU A 209 -10.80 -14.92 7.91
C GLU A 209 -11.93 -15.80 7.38
N SER A 210 -12.71 -15.22 6.47
CA SER A 210 -13.96 -15.78 5.96
C SER A 210 -13.81 -16.20 4.50
N THR A 211 -13.76 -17.52 4.25
CA THR A 211 -13.61 -18.04 2.89
C THR A 211 -14.20 -19.44 2.71
N ASP A 212 -14.93 -19.60 1.62
CA ASP A 212 -15.15 -20.90 0.98
C ASP A 212 -14.01 -21.18 -0.02
N PHE A 213 -13.80 -22.45 -0.35
CA PHE A 213 -12.72 -22.91 -1.22
C PHE A 213 -13.24 -23.11 -2.66
N THR A 214 -12.87 -24.19 -3.35
CA THR A 214 -13.25 -24.38 -4.75
C THR A 214 -14.77 -24.44 -4.93
N HIS A 215 -15.30 -23.51 -5.74
CA HIS A 215 -16.63 -23.53 -6.32
C HIS A 215 -16.57 -24.22 -7.69
N TYR A 216 -16.94 -25.49 -7.74
CA TYR A 216 -16.91 -26.33 -8.93
C TYR A 216 -18.31 -26.49 -9.52
N GLY A 217 -18.43 -26.35 -10.83
CA GLY A 217 -19.66 -26.60 -11.57
C GLY A 217 -19.90 -25.57 -12.66
N ARG A 218 -20.80 -25.91 -13.59
CA ARG A 218 -21.14 -25.03 -14.73
C ARG A 218 -21.68 -23.67 -14.26
N ALA A 219 -22.46 -23.65 -13.18
CA ALA A 219 -23.01 -22.42 -12.60
C ALA A 219 -21.93 -21.43 -12.10
N PHE A 220 -20.75 -21.93 -11.72
CA PHE A 220 -19.61 -21.12 -11.29
C PHE A 220 -18.64 -20.81 -12.44
N GLY A 221 -18.93 -21.29 -13.66
CA GLY A 221 -18.02 -21.17 -14.81
C GLY A 221 -16.71 -21.96 -14.63
N PHE A 222 -16.68 -22.95 -13.74
CA PHE A 222 -15.45 -23.66 -13.39
C PHE A 222 -15.66 -25.18 -13.42
N THR A 223 -15.27 -25.80 -14.53
CA THR A 223 -15.29 -27.27 -14.72
C THR A 223 -14.04 -27.75 -15.46
N PRO A 224 -12.83 -27.56 -14.89
CA PRO A 224 -11.58 -27.84 -15.62
C PRO A 224 -11.29 -29.34 -15.79
N PHE A 225 -11.95 -30.20 -15.02
CA PHE A 225 -11.88 -31.66 -15.13
C PHE A 225 -13.30 -32.25 -15.12
N ARG A 226 -13.49 -33.43 -15.72
CA ARG A 226 -14.79 -34.14 -15.82
C ARG A 226 -14.77 -35.56 -15.26
N LYS A 227 -13.58 -36.05 -14.89
CA LYS A 227 -13.35 -37.35 -14.26
C LYS A 227 -12.76 -37.11 -12.88
N ASP A 228 -13.01 -38.03 -11.95
CA ASP A 228 -12.48 -38.00 -10.59
C ASP A 228 -12.68 -36.63 -9.93
N VAL A 229 -13.88 -36.07 -10.09
CA VAL A 229 -14.17 -34.67 -9.79
C VAL A 229 -13.89 -34.35 -8.33
N ARG A 230 -14.35 -35.22 -7.42
CA ARG A 230 -14.10 -35.11 -5.98
C ARG A 230 -12.60 -35.01 -5.66
N ASP A 231 -11.83 -36.00 -6.11
CA ASP A 231 -10.40 -36.09 -5.79
C ASP A 231 -9.59 -34.94 -6.41
N ASN A 232 -9.99 -34.47 -7.59
CA ASN A 232 -9.36 -33.32 -8.24
C ASN A 232 -9.69 -32.00 -7.54
N ILE A 233 -10.92 -31.81 -7.04
CA ILE A 233 -11.28 -30.68 -6.17
C ILE A 233 -10.42 -30.73 -4.90
N GLU A 234 -10.38 -31.89 -4.25
CA GLU A 234 -9.63 -32.09 -3.00
C GLU A 234 -8.14 -31.81 -3.18
N LYS A 235 -7.54 -32.30 -4.26
CA LYS A 235 -6.14 -32.03 -4.59
C LYS A 235 -5.88 -30.53 -4.84
N LEU A 236 -6.81 -29.84 -5.49
CA LEU A 236 -6.69 -28.42 -5.79
C LEU A 236 -6.79 -27.57 -4.51
N ASP A 237 -7.75 -27.88 -3.64
CA ASP A 237 -7.92 -27.18 -2.37
C ASP A 237 -6.76 -27.46 -1.42
N LYS A 238 -6.35 -28.73 -1.27
CA LYS A 238 -5.22 -29.09 -0.41
C LYS A 238 -3.91 -28.46 -0.85
N GLY A 239 -3.71 -28.22 -2.15
CA GLY A 239 -2.57 -27.46 -2.66
C GLY A 239 -2.56 -26.01 -2.18
N ALA A 240 -3.73 -25.34 -2.15
CA ALA A 240 -3.85 -24.00 -1.59
C ALA A 240 -3.73 -23.99 -0.06
N ILE A 241 -4.34 -24.97 0.63
CA ILE A 241 -4.28 -25.12 2.09
C ILE A 241 -2.84 -25.33 2.56
N ASP A 242 -2.04 -26.18 1.90
CA ASP A 242 -0.64 -26.40 2.26
C ASP A 242 0.17 -25.09 2.21
N LEU A 243 -0.07 -24.23 1.23
CA LEU A 243 0.57 -22.92 1.13
C LEU A 243 0.10 -21.95 2.23
N ILE A 244 -1.19 -21.99 2.59
CA ILE A 244 -1.74 -21.23 3.72
C ILE A 244 -1.09 -21.68 5.04
N LEU A 245 -1.00 -22.99 5.29
CA LEU A 245 -0.41 -23.56 6.51
C LEU A 245 1.09 -23.22 6.63
N ARG A 246 1.82 -23.20 5.50
CA ARG A 246 3.22 -22.78 5.44
C ARG A 246 3.42 -21.28 5.50
N ARG A 247 2.33 -20.50 5.44
CA ARG A 247 2.33 -19.04 5.35
C ARG A 247 3.10 -18.50 4.13
N ASP A 248 3.07 -19.23 3.03
CA ASP A 248 3.71 -18.84 1.77
C ASP A 248 2.80 -17.91 0.96
N ALA A 249 2.87 -16.60 1.24
CA ALA A 249 2.00 -15.61 0.60
C ALA A 249 2.21 -15.52 -0.92
N ALA A 250 3.46 -15.61 -1.38
CA ALA A 250 3.81 -15.53 -2.80
C ALA A 250 3.39 -16.80 -3.53
N GLY A 251 3.74 -17.98 -3.00
CA GLY A 251 3.35 -19.27 -3.55
C GLY A 251 1.83 -19.45 -3.57
N PHE A 252 1.12 -19.02 -2.52
CA PHE A 252 -0.35 -19.00 -2.49
C PHE A 252 -0.92 -18.12 -3.61
N TRP A 253 -0.40 -16.92 -3.80
CA TRP A 253 -0.87 -16.02 -4.85
C TRP A 253 -0.67 -16.59 -6.26
N ASP A 254 0.52 -17.13 -6.53
CA ASP A 254 0.82 -17.83 -7.77
C ASP A 254 -0.06 -19.07 -7.96
N TYR A 255 -0.47 -19.73 -6.87
CA TYR A 255 -1.43 -20.83 -6.88
C TYR A 255 -2.81 -20.43 -7.35
N VAL A 256 -3.33 -19.32 -6.81
CA VAL A 256 -4.71 -18.89 -7.02
C VAL A 256 -4.88 -17.90 -8.18
N GLN A 257 -3.80 -17.43 -8.80
CA GLN A 257 -3.86 -16.49 -9.95
C GLN A 257 -3.04 -16.92 -11.17
N GLY A 258 -1.85 -17.51 -10.98
CA GLY A 258 -0.84 -17.70 -12.03
C GLY A 258 -1.02 -18.94 -12.91
N ARG A 259 -2.15 -19.66 -12.83
CA ARG A 259 -2.32 -21.00 -13.45
C ARG A 259 -3.61 -21.08 -14.28
N PRO A 260 -3.61 -21.84 -15.39
CA PRO A 260 -4.83 -22.12 -16.16
C PRO A 260 -5.90 -22.84 -15.32
N MET A 261 -5.48 -23.75 -14.43
CA MET A 261 -6.35 -24.47 -13.50
C MET A 261 -6.07 -23.96 -12.08
N LYS A 262 -6.92 -23.04 -11.61
CA LYS A 262 -6.78 -22.37 -10.31
C LYS A 262 -8.04 -22.55 -9.47
N PRO A 263 -7.94 -22.80 -8.16
CA PRO A 263 -9.12 -22.94 -7.31
C PRO A 263 -9.89 -21.62 -7.25
N THR A 264 -11.21 -21.71 -7.23
CA THR A 264 -12.14 -20.58 -7.17
C THR A 264 -12.41 -20.14 -5.73
N ILE A 265 -11.34 -20.01 -4.93
CA ILE A 265 -11.41 -19.55 -3.52
C ILE A 265 -11.92 -18.11 -3.51
N CYS A 266 -13.06 -17.89 -2.84
CA CYS A 266 -13.70 -16.58 -2.80
C CYS A 266 -12.89 -15.59 -1.94
N GLY A 267 -12.34 -16.04 -0.82
CA GLY A 267 -11.46 -15.28 0.09
C GLY A 267 -9.99 -15.22 -0.28
N ARG A 268 -9.59 -15.52 -1.52
CA ARG A 268 -8.16 -15.47 -1.93
C ARG A 268 -7.45 -14.13 -1.63
N HIS A 269 -8.18 -13.01 -1.61
CA HIS A 269 -7.62 -11.71 -1.23
C HIS A 269 -7.43 -11.59 0.30
N PRO A 270 -8.49 -11.68 1.14
CA PRO A 270 -8.34 -11.63 2.59
C PRO A 270 -7.47 -12.76 3.17
N LEU A 271 -7.46 -13.97 2.60
CA LEU A 271 -6.51 -15.03 2.97
C LEU A 271 -5.06 -14.59 2.78
N ARG A 272 -4.72 -13.96 1.65
CA ARG A 272 -3.35 -13.48 1.42
C ARG A 272 -2.98 -12.37 2.42
N VAL A 273 -3.94 -11.50 2.76
CA VAL A 273 -3.75 -10.50 3.82
C VAL A 273 -3.51 -11.21 5.17
N LEU A 274 -4.30 -12.22 5.52
CA LEU A 274 -4.10 -13.01 6.73
C LEU A 274 -2.71 -13.66 6.76
N ILE A 275 -2.26 -14.29 5.67
CA ILE A 275 -0.92 -14.88 5.60
C ILE A 275 0.16 -13.81 5.86
N HIS A 276 0.02 -12.64 5.26
CA HIS A 276 0.92 -11.52 5.53
C HIS A 276 0.79 -10.96 6.94
N MET A 277 -0.30 -11.21 7.66
CA MET A 277 -0.55 -10.78 9.04
C MET A 277 -0.02 -11.77 10.08
N LEU A 278 -0.04 -13.07 9.78
CA LEU A 278 0.43 -14.11 10.70
C LEU A 278 1.91 -13.89 11.05
N PRO A 279 2.28 -14.05 12.33
CA PRO A 279 3.66 -13.92 12.76
C PRO A 279 4.45 -15.23 12.57
N ASP A 280 5.78 -15.20 12.72
CA ASP A 280 6.71 -16.25 12.28
C ASP A 280 6.65 -17.59 13.05
N ASP A 281 6.18 -17.59 14.27
CA ASP A 281 5.97 -18.77 15.12
C ASP A 281 4.49 -19.18 15.21
N ALA A 282 3.62 -18.59 14.37
CA ALA A 282 2.25 -19.08 14.21
C ALA A 282 2.22 -20.49 13.58
N GLU A 283 1.56 -21.42 14.26
CA GLU A 283 1.38 -22.79 13.77
C GLU A 283 -0.05 -22.99 13.28
N GLY A 284 -0.19 -23.33 11.99
CA GLY A 284 -1.48 -23.62 11.36
C GLY A 284 -1.83 -25.11 11.41
N LYS A 285 -3.09 -25.44 11.71
CA LYS A 285 -3.66 -26.79 11.62
C LYS A 285 -4.97 -26.76 10.85
N LEU A 286 -5.09 -27.59 9.81
CA LEU A 286 -6.37 -27.89 9.18
C LEU A 286 -7.20 -28.76 10.15
N VAL A 287 -8.36 -28.26 10.58
CA VAL A 287 -9.22 -28.93 11.56
C VAL A 287 -10.47 -29.54 10.95
N CYS A 288 -10.89 -29.09 9.76
CA CYS A 288 -11.96 -29.72 9.01
C CYS A 288 -11.82 -29.43 7.51
N TYR A 289 -12.17 -30.41 6.68
CA TYR A 289 -12.28 -30.26 5.23
C TYR A 289 -13.32 -31.23 4.67
N TYR A 290 -14.26 -30.73 3.86
CA TYR A 290 -15.16 -31.53 3.02
C TYR A 290 -15.78 -30.65 1.92
N CYS A 291 -16.50 -31.26 0.99
CA CYS A 291 -17.24 -30.59 -0.06
C CYS A 291 -18.75 -30.79 0.11
N SER A 292 -19.59 -29.83 -0.30
CA SER A 292 -21.06 -30.04 -0.34
C SER A 292 -21.46 -31.26 -1.18
N GLY A 293 -20.70 -31.57 -2.23
CA GLY A 293 -20.91 -32.79 -3.01
C GLY A 293 -20.70 -34.10 -2.24
N ASP A 294 -19.99 -34.09 -1.11
CA ASP A 294 -19.87 -35.26 -0.22
C ASP A 294 -21.20 -35.58 0.49
N GLU A 295 -21.97 -34.55 0.84
CA GLU A 295 -23.25 -34.70 1.54
C GLU A 295 -24.37 -35.05 0.56
N GLU A 296 -24.40 -34.37 -0.60
CA GLU A 296 -25.40 -34.60 -1.65
C GLU A 296 -25.11 -35.82 -2.54
N ARG A 297 -23.90 -36.38 -2.42
CA ARG A 297 -23.34 -37.39 -3.34
C ARG A 297 -23.37 -36.95 -4.81
N ASN A 298 -23.24 -35.64 -5.04
CA ASN A 298 -23.28 -35.02 -6.35
C ASN A 298 -22.20 -33.93 -6.47
N TYR A 299 -21.20 -34.17 -7.32
CA TYR A 299 -20.09 -33.24 -7.53
C TYR A 299 -20.23 -32.37 -8.80
N THR A 300 -21.38 -32.41 -9.48
CA THR A 300 -21.62 -31.57 -10.68
C THR A 300 -21.78 -30.09 -10.33
N HIS A 301 -22.15 -29.82 -9.08
CA HIS A 301 -22.21 -28.51 -8.44
C HIS A 301 -21.75 -28.68 -7.00
N SER A 302 -20.54 -28.23 -6.66
CA SER A 302 -19.95 -28.48 -5.35
C SER A 302 -19.12 -27.28 -4.91
N VAL A 303 -19.20 -26.97 -3.62
CA VAL A 303 -18.39 -25.97 -2.95
C VAL A 303 -17.62 -26.66 -1.83
N SER A 304 -16.32 -26.39 -1.75
CA SER A 304 -15.45 -26.91 -0.71
C SER A 304 -15.42 -26.01 0.52
N TYR A 305 -15.36 -26.63 1.69
CA TYR A 305 -15.30 -25.96 2.99
C TYR A 305 -14.07 -26.44 3.74
N ALA A 306 -13.23 -25.51 4.19
CA ALA A 306 -12.09 -25.81 5.03
C ALA A 306 -12.09 -24.91 6.27
N SER A 307 -11.65 -25.46 7.39
CA SER A 307 -11.43 -24.72 8.62
C SER A 307 -9.99 -24.89 9.09
N ILE A 308 -9.30 -23.78 9.32
CA ILE A 308 -7.90 -23.74 9.73
C ILE A 308 -7.79 -22.95 11.02
N VAL A 309 -7.01 -23.46 11.97
CA VAL A 309 -6.71 -22.80 13.24
C VAL A 309 -5.24 -22.43 13.27
N PHE A 310 -4.92 -21.19 13.61
CA PHE A 310 -3.55 -20.73 13.85
C PHE A 310 -3.34 -20.45 15.33
N THR A 311 -2.27 -21.01 15.90
CA THR A 311 -1.92 -20.86 17.31
C THR A 311 -0.54 -20.24 17.49
N ALA A 312 -0.29 -19.65 18.67
CA ALA A 312 0.99 -19.11 19.06
C ALA A 312 1.26 -19.31 20.57
N PRO A 313 2.53 -19.23 21.04
CA PRO A 313 2.88 -19.39 22.45
C PRO A 313 2.19 -18.37 23.37
N LYS A 314 1.72 -18.82 24.56
CA LYS A 314 0.95 -18.01 25.52
C LYS A 314 1.63 -16.75 26.05
N ARG A 315 2.97 -16.68 26.08
CA ARG A 315 3.75 -15.51 26.53
C ARG A 315 4.27 -14.69 25.34
N TRP A 316 3.33 -14.22 24.52
CA TRP A 316 3.59 -13.34 23.39
C TRP A 316 3.82 -11.89 23.82
N SER A 317 4.82 -11.21 23.26
CA SER A 317 5.26 -9.85 23.66
C SER A 317 4.54 -8.67 22.99
N GLY A 318 3.30 -8.84 22.54
CA GLY A 318 2.35 -7.73 22.38
C GLY A 318 2.12 -7.08 21.01
N ALA A 319 2.63 -7.61 19.89
CA ALA A 319 2.15 -7.21 18.55
C ALA A 319 2.33 -8.36 17.56
N TRP A 320 1.42 -8.51 16.60
CA TRP A 320 1.68 -9.32 15.41
C TRP A 320 2.79 -8.61 14.62
N SER A 321 4.05 -8.89 14.93
CA SER A 321 5.16 -8.42 14.11
C SER A 321 4.94 -8.91 12.67
N ALA A 322 5.39 -8.11 11.69
CA ALA A 322 5.43 -8.54 10.29
C ALA A 322 5.98 -9.97 10.18
N PRO A 323 5.49 -10.85 9.27
CA PRO A 323 6.27 -12.04 8.97
C PRO A 323 7.66 -11.53 8.63
N ALA A 324 8.69 -12.24 9.07
CA ALA A 324 9.96 -12.18 8.40
C ALA A 324 9.63 -12.32 6.90
N THR A 325 9.85 -11.22 6.18
CA THR A 325 9.95 -11.16 4.73
C THR A 325 10.46 -12.49 4.21
N VAL A 326 9.75 -13.08 3.23
CA VAL A 326 10.18 -14.24 2.43
C VAL A 326 11.69 -14.38 2.49
N SER A 327 12.17 -15.29 3.35
CA SER A 327 13.59 -15.63 3.54
C SER A 327 14.58 -14.50 3.19
N THR A 328 14.59 -13.40 3.96
CA THR A 328 15.90 -12.81 4.28
C THR A 328 16.55 -13.78 5.27
N ARG A 329 17.25 -14.79 4.74
CA ARG A 329 18.16 -15.60 5.56
C ARG A 329 18.97 -14.63 6.40
N LYS A 330 18.87 -14.77 7.72
CA LYS A 330 19.58 -13.98 8.74
C LYS A 330 20.80 -13.32 8.12
N THR A 331 20.73 -12.02 7.85
CA THR A 331 21.93 -11.24 7.61
C THR A 331 22.71 -11.30 8.91
N LYS A 332 23.73 -12.18 8.98
CA LYS A 332 24.81 -11.99 9.93
C LYS A 332 25.31 -10.55 9.75
N SER A 333 25.71 -9.89 10.82
CA SER A 333 26.41 -8.60 10.73
C SER A 333 27.59 -8.72 9.75
N GLY A 334 27.64 -7.89 8.69
CA GLY A 334 28.79 -7.84 7.76
C GLY A 334 28.50 -7.62 6.27
N GLY A 335 27.24 -7.52 5.83
CA GLY A 335 26.86 -7.24 4.43
C GLY A 335 26.79 -5.74 4.08
N PRO A 336 26.60 -5.38 2.80
CA PRO A 336 26.46 -3.97 2.38
C PRO A 336 25.27 -3.29 3.06
N SER A 337 25.40 -2.00 3.39
CA SER A 337 24.31 -1.17 3.93
C SER A 337 23.12 -1.09 2.95
N LEU A 338 21.94 -0.69 3.44
CA LEU A 338 20.76 -0.54 2.58
C LEU A 338 21.00 0.45 1.43
N GLU A 339 21.77 1.52 1.67
CA GLU A 339 22.17 2.49 0.65
C GLU A 339 23.11 1.86 -0.39
N ALA A 340 24.10 1.08 0.05
CA ALA A 340 24.96 0.34 -0.86
C ALA A 340 24.20 -0.72 -1.66
N GLN A 341 23.24 -1.43 -1.06
CA GLN A 341 22.38 -2.39 -1.75
C GLN A 341 21.56 -1.72 -2.86
N GLN A 342 20.93 -0.59 -2.57
CA GLN A 342 20.22 0.22 -3.58
C GLN A 342 21.14 0.59 -4.74
N ARG A 343 22.33 1.10 -4.42
CA ARG A 343 23.27 1.55 -5.44
C ARG A 343 23.77 0.40 -6.32
N LEU A 344 24.06 -0.76 -5.74
CA LEU A 344 24.48 -1.94 -6.50
C LEU A 344 23.36 -2.44 -7.44
N LEU A 345 22.10 -2.42 -7.00
CA LEU A 345 20.96 -2.78 -7.84
C LEU A 345 20.73 -1.76 -8.96
N GLU A 346 20.92 -0.46 -8.70
CA GLU A 346 20.87 0.57 -9.74
C GLU A 346 21.96 0.36 -10.80
N ILE A 347 23.19 0.06 -10.37
CA ILE A 347 24.31 -0.24 -11.27
C ILE A 347 24.00 -1.47 -12.12
N ALA A 348 23.50 -2.54 -11.50
CA ALA A 348 23.05 -3.74 -12.20
C ALA A 348 21.95 -3.41 -13.22
N ARG A 349 20.91 -2.65 -12.82
CA ARG A 349 19.80 -2.28 -13.70
C ARG A 349 20.25 -1.44 -14.88
N GLN A 350 21.08 -0.42 -14.64
CA GLN A 350 21.64 0.42 -15.71
C GLN A 350 22.53 -0.39 -16.66
N THR A 351 23.32 -1.32 -16.12
CA THR A 351 24.14 -2.22 -16.93
C THR A 351 23.30 -3.16 -17.78
N LEU A 352 22.27 -3.79 -17.20
CA LEU A 352 21.34 -4.66 -17.92
C LEU A 352 20.69 -3.93 -19.09
N VAL A 353 20.13 -2.74 -18.86
CA VAL A 353 19.49 -1.93 -19.90
C VAL A 353 20.49 -1.54 -20.99
N SER A 354 21.70 -1.13 -20.63
CA SER A 354 22.73 -0.71 -21.59
C SER A 354 23.20 -1.87 -22.46
N VAL A 355 23.51 -3.02 -21.84
CA VAL A 355 24.05 -4.20 -22.53
C VAL A 355 23.03 -4.84 -23.45
N VAL A 356 21.77 -5.00 -23.00
CA VAL A 356 20.69 -5.57 -23.83
C VAL A 356 20.37 -4.69 -25.05
N ASN A 357 20.61 -3.38 -24.94
CA ASN A 357 20.50 -2.44 -26.05
C ASN A 357 21.80 -2.27 -26.85
N ALA A 358 22.77 -3.20 -26.70
CA ALA A 358 24.06 -3.21 -27.40
C ALA A 358 24.94 -1.96 -27.20
N ARG A 359 24.80 -1.26 -26.05
CA ARG A 359 25.59 -0.05 -25.71
C ARG A 359 26.79 -0.33 -24.80
N GLY A 360 27.09 -1.61 -24.53
CA GLY A 360 28.18 -2.02 -23.65
C GLY A 360 27.89 -1.77 -22.16
N VAL A 361 28.87 -2.07 -21.30
CA VAL A 361 28.78 -1.81 -19.85
C VAL A 361 29.04 -0.33 -19.59
N PRO A 362 28.14 0.40 -18.91
CA PRO A 362 28.38 1.81 -18.57
C PRO A 362 29.60 1.97 -17.65
N LYS A 363 30.24 3.15 -17.72
CA LYS A 363 31.30 3.52 -16.77
C LYS A 363 30.66 4.08 -15.51
N PHE A 364 31.03 3.51 -14.36
CA PHE A 364 30.59 3.96 -13.04
C PHE A 364 31.80 4.40 -12.22
N THR A 365 31.61 5.42 -11.39
CA THR A 365 32.58 5.89 -10.39
C THR A 365 31.87 5.92 -9.04
N GLU A 366 32.41 5.23 -8.05
CA GLU A 366 31.82 5.11 -6.73
C GLU A 366 32.91 5.30 -5.68
N ASP A 367 32.72 6.21 -4.72
CA ASP A 367 33.73 6.49 -3.69
C ASP A 367 33.43 5.81 -2.34
N SER A 368 32.26 5.17 -2.22
CA SER A 368 31.85 4.50 -0.98
C SER A 368 32.78 3.31 -0.67
N PRO A 369 33.36 3.23 0.55
CA PRO A 369 34.21 2.12 0.96
C PRO A 369 33.55 0.74 0.81
N GLU A 370 32.23 0.65 1.06
CA GLU A 370 31.46 -0.59 0.93
C GLU A 370 31.38 -1.08 -0.53
N LEU A 371 31.36 -0.15 -1.49
CA LEU A 371 31.30 -0.45 -2.93
C LEU A 371 32.69 -0.72 -3.52
N GLN A 372 33.75 -0.34 -2.80
CA GLN A 372 35.15 -0.60 -3.15
C GLN A 372 35.66 -1.97 -2.67
N GLY A 373 34.87 -2.69 -1.87
CA GLY A 373 35.18 -4.04 -1.40
C GLY A 373 35.48 -5.02 -2.54
N LYS A 374 36.37 -5.98 -2.29
CA LYS A 374 36.84 -6.98 -3.28
C LYS A 374 36.15 -8.33 -3.05
N ASN A 375 34.83 -8.34 -3.18
CA ASN A 375 34.00 -9.50 -2.86
C ASN A 375 33.65 -10.32 -4.11
N GLY A 376 33.40 -11.61 -3.92
CA GLY A 376 32.70 -12.43 -4.90
C GLY A 376 31.25 -11.97 -5.05
N VAL A 377 30.68 -12.12 -6.24
CA VAL A 377 29.30 -11.71 -6.52
C VAL A 377 28.65 -12.70 -7.46
N PHE A 378 27.39 -13.03 -7.21
CA PHE A 378 26.47 -13.63 -8.18
C PHE A 378 25.36 -12.64 -8.48
N VAL A 379 25.09 -12.41 -9.77
CA VAL A 379 23.91 -11.66 -10.23
C VAL A 379 22.94 -12.64 -10.82
N THR A 380 21.71 -12.63 -10.31
CA THR A 380 20.62 -13.50 -10.75
C THR A 380 19.54 -12.64 -11.40
N LEU A 381 19.13 -13.01 -12.61
CA LEU A 381 18.05 -12.38 -13.35
C LEU A 381 16.85 -13.31 -13.35
N LYS A 382 15.68 -12.80 -12.95
CA LYS A 382 14.42 -13.55 -12.95
C LYS A 382 13.44 -12.88 -13.91
N HIS A 383 13.00 -13.58 -14.96
CA HIS A 383 11.93 -13.11 -15.85
C HIS A 383 10.60 -13.69 -15.39
N LEU A 384 9.67 -12.84 -14.94
CA LEU A 384 8.37 -13.28 -14.41
C LEU A 384 8.51 -14.37 -13.34
N GLY A 385 9.44 -14.16 -12.39
CA GLY A 385 9.74 -15.09 -11.29
C GLY A 385 10.58 -16.31 -11.67
N LYS A 386 10.83 -16.57 -12.96
CA LYS A 386 11.64 -17.71 -13.41
C LYS A 386 13.09 -17.30 -13.67
N LEU A 387 14.04 -18.18 -13.33
CA LEU A 387 15.46 -17.94 -13.58
C LEU A 387 15.72 -17.74 -15.09
N ALA A 388 16.31 -16.61 -15.44
CA ALA A 388 16.63 -16.21 -16.81
C ALA A 388 18.14 -16.02 -17.03
N GLY A 389 18.94 -16.00 -15.97
CA GLY A 389 20.40 -15.94 -16.01
C GLY A 389 20.98 -15.85 -14.60
N CYS A 390 22.12 -16.50 -14.35
CA CYS A 390 22.81 -16.40 -13.07
C CYS A 390 24.31 -16.70 -13.22
N ILE A 391 25.12 -15.65 -13.29
CA ILE A 391 26.58 -15.76 -13.41
C ILE A 391 27.25 -15.03 -12.24
N GLY A 392 28.27 -15.66 -11.67
CA GLY A 392 29.01 -15.12 -10.54
C GLY A 392 30.46 -15.58 -10.47
N ILE A 393 31.22 -14.94 -9.60
CA ILE A 393 32.62 -15.25 -9.29
C ILE A 393 32.82 -15.35 -7.78
N TYR A 394 33.76 -16.20 -7.35
CA TYR A 394 34.03 -16.48 -5.92
C TYR A 394 34.79 -15.35 -5.23
N SER A 395 35.62 -14.65 -5.98
CA SER A 395 36.44 -13.54 -5.51
C SER A 395 36.72 -12.61 -6.69
N SER A 396 36.84 -11.32 -6.43
CA SER A 396 37.16 -10.32 -7.45
C SER A 396 38.37 -9.51 -7.03
N SER A 397 39.27 -9.22 -7.98
CA SER A 397 40.29 -8.18 -7.78
C SER A 397 39.74 -6.78 -8.05
N LEU A 398 38.56 -6.68 -8.67
CA LEU A 398 37.86 -5.44 -8.97
C LEU A 398 37.01 -4.98 -7.77
N PRO A 399 36.76 -3.67 -7.65
CA PRO A 399 35.73 -3.14 -6.76
C PRO A 399 34.37 -3.83 -6.93
N LEU A 400 33.60 -3.92 -5.86
CA LEU A 400 32.30 -4.59 -5.80
C LEU A 400 31.34 -4.07 -6.86
N TYR A 401 31.26 -2.76 -7.03
CA TYR A 401 30.36 -2.14 -8.01
C TYR A 401 30.71 -2.53 -9.47
N GLN A 402 32.00 -2.58 -9.80
CA GLN A 402 32.48 -3.02 -11.12
C GLN A 402 32.21 -4.50 -11.33
N THR A 403 32.39 -5.28 -10.26
CA THR A 403 32.10 -6.72 -10.27
C THR A 403 30.61 -6.96 -10.54
N VAL A 404 29.71 -6.25 -9.86
CA VAL A 404 28.26 -6.31 -10.12
C VAL A 404 27.93 -5.95 -11.57
N ALA A 405 28.48 -4.86 -12.11
CA ALA A 405 28.25 -4.49 -13.51
C ALA A 405 28.71 -5.60 -14.47
N ARG A 406 29.92 -6.13 -14.27
CA ARG A 406 30.46 -7.21 -15.09
C ARG A 406 29.61 -8.48 -15.02
N GLN A 407 29.25 -8.93 -13.82
CA GLN A 407 28.44 -10.12 -13.63
C GLN A 407 27.01 -9.94 -14.14
N THR A 408 26.47 -8.72 -14.13
CA THR A 408 25.17 -8.41 -14.74
C THR A 408 25.22 -8.59 -16.25
N ARG A 409 26.27 -8.09 -16.93
CA ARG A 409 26.47 -8.34 -18.36
C ARG A 409 26.53 -9.83 -18.66
N SER A 410 27.35 -10.58 -17.91
CA SER A 410 27.50 -12.02 -18.15
C SER A 410 26.19 -12.77 -17.93
N SER A 411 25.44 -12.42 -16.88
CA SER A 411 24.13 -13.03 -16.59
C SER A 411 23.07 -12.70 -17.65
N ALA A 412 23.17 -11.54 -18.29
CA ALA A 412 22.19 -11.08 -19.28
C ALA A 412 22.39 -11.67 -20.68
N ILE A 413 23.65 -11.82 -21.12
CA ILE A 413 23.96 -12.16 -22.53
C ILE A 413 25.01 -13.25 -22.73
N GLU A 414 25.70 -13.71 -21.68
CA GLU A 414 26.78 -14.72 -21.80
C GLU A 414 26.46 -16.05 -21.10
N ASP A 415 25.35 -16.12 -20.34
CA ASP A 415 24.92 -17.35 -19.68
C ASP A 415 24.32 -18.33 -20.69
N THR A 416 25.15 -19.23 -21.22
CA THR A 416 24.78 -20.18 -22.29
C THR A 416 23.67 -21.17 -21.92
N ARG A 417 23.28 -21.25 -20.64
CA ARG A 417 22.15 -22.07 -20.19
C ARG A 417 20.80 -21.44 -20.55
N PHE A 418 20.77 -20.15 -20.88
CA PHE A 418 19.55 -19.39 -21.16
C PHE A 418 19.69 -18.58 -22.45
N PRO A 419 18.60 -18.31 -23.17
CA PRO A 419 18.60 -17.32 -24.25
C PRO A 419 18.98 -15.92 -23.71
N PRO A 420 19.75 -15.11 -24.45
CA PRO A 420 20.05 -13.74 -24.06
C PRO A 420 18.79 -12.92 -23.79
N VAL A 421 18.85 -12.04 -22.78
CA VAL A 421 17.74 -11.16 -22.42
C VAL A 421 17.41 -10.20 -23.57
N MET A 422 16.15 -10.12 -23.95
CA MET A 422 15.65 -9.27 -25.03
C MET A 422 15.17 -7.90 -24.51
N PRO A 423 15.25 -6.82 -25.32
CA PRO A 423 14.81 -5.48 -24.91
C PRO A 423 13.38 -5.42 -24.35
N ARG A 424 12.46 -6.20 -24.91
CA ARG A 424 11.06 -6.28 -24.43
C ARG A 424 10.91 -6.84 -23.02
N GLN A 425 11.85 -7.68 -22.58
CA GLN A 425 11.82 -8.32 -21.26
C GLN A 425 12.35 -7.40 -20.15
N LEU A 426 13.03 -6.29 -20.49
CA LEU A 426 13.72 -5.42 -19.51
C LEU A 426 12.82 -4.94 -18.36
N LYS A 427 11.54 -4.70 -18.63
CA LYS A 427 10.55 -4.24 -17.63
C LYS A 427 10.06 -5.35 -16.69
N GLU A 428 10.26 -6.60 -17.06
CA GLU A 428 9.74 -7.80 -16.40
C GLU A 428 10.85 -8.62 -15.72
N ILE A 429 12.10 -8.21 -15.89
CA ILE A 429 13.25 -8.81 -15.22
C ILE A 429 13.39 -8.21 -13.82
N GLU A 430 13.44 -9.06 -12.82
CA GLU A 430 13.87 -8.74 -11.46
C GLU A 430 15.34 -9.13 -11.27
N ILE A 431 16.10 -8.27 -10.58
CA ILE A 431 17.53 -8.48 -10.31
C ILE A 431 17.72 -8.83 -8.83
N GLU A 432 18.46 -9.90 -8.58
CA GLU A 432 18.93 -10.31 -7.27
C GLU A 432 20.47 -10.37 -7.28
N ILE A 433 21.10 -9.87 -6.21
CA ILE A 433 22.55 -9.85 -6.05
C ILE A 433 22.90 -10.64 -4.79
N SER A 434 23.84 -11.57 -4.91
CA SER A 434 24.46 -12.27 -3.79
C SER A 434 25.92 -11.83 -3.65
N VAL A 435 26.23 -11.05 -2.62
CA VAL A 435 27.61 -10.61 -2.30
C VAL A 435 28.23 -11.60 -1.32
N LEU A 436 29.40 -12.13 -1.67
CA LEU A 436 30.04 -13.21 -0.91
C LEU A 436 31.10 -12.67 0.06
N SER A 437 31.17 -13.26 1.25
CA SER A 437 32.35 -13.12 2.10
C SER A 437 33.55 -13.84 1.47
N PRO A 438 34.79 -13.49 1.86
CA PRO A 438 35.93 -14.37 1.62
C PRO A 438 35.63 -15.78 2.12
N SER A 439 35.97 -16.80 1.32
CA SER A 439 35.81 -18.19 1.74
C SER A 439 36.87 -18.58 2.76
N ARG A 440 36.52 -19.48 3.66
CA ARG A 440 37.43 -20.07 4.64
C ARG A 440 37.40 -21.60 4.55
N PRO A 441 38.54 -22.30 4.58
CA PRO A 441 38.56 -23.76 4.64
C PRO A 441 37.98 -24.26 5.97
N ILE A 442 37.40 -25.46 5.94
CA ILE A 442 36.97 -26.18 7.14
C ILE A 442 37.72 -27.52 7.22
N GLU A 443 38.15 -27.89 8.43
CA GLU A 443 38.88 -29.15 8.65
C GLU A 443 37.94 -30.37 8.57
N LYS A 444 36.71 -30.22 9.05
CA LYS A 444 35.68 -31.26 8.99
C LYS A 444 34.66 -30.89 7.92
N PRO A 445 34.52 -31.67 6.83
CA PRO A 445 33.65 -31.32 5.69
C PRO A 445 32.18 -31.03 6.00
N LEU A 446 31.65 -31.50 7.14
CA LEU A 446 30.25 -31.31 7.57
C LEU A 446 30.07 -30.22 8.63
N ASP A 447 31.16 -29.56 9.03
CA ASP A 447 31.21 -28.54 10.09
C ASP A 447 30.85 -27.14 9.57
N TRP A 448 29.61 -27.02 9.11
CA TRP A 448 29.00 -25.80 8.61
C TRP A 448 27.48 -25.85 8.78
N GLU A 449 26.81 -24.71 8.84
CA GLU A 449 25.34 -24.67 9.00
C GLU A 449 24.61 -24.82 7.66
N PHE A 450 23.77 -25.85 7.56
CA PHE A 450 22.98 -26.17 6.37
C PHE A 450 21.93 -25.08 6.10
N GLY A 451 21.84 -24.62 4.84
CA GLY A 451 20.96 -23.50 4.48
C GLY A 451 21.47 -22.11 4.90
N THR A 452 22.59 -22.02 5.63
CA THR A 452 23.18 -20.73 6.03
C THR A 452 24.45 -20.43 5.26
N HIS A 453 25.36 -21.40 5.15
CA HIS A 453 26.64 -21.20 4.45
C HIS A 453 26.58 -21.71 3.01
N GLY A 454 27.30 -21.01 2.13
CA GLY A 454 27.67 -21.54 0.82
C GLY A 454 28.87 -22.46 0.97
N ILE A 455 28.99 -23.45 0.08
CA ILE A 455 30.07 -24.42 0.09
C ILE A 455 30.85 -24.38 -1.22
N ILE A 456 32.17 -24.47 -1.14
CA ILE A 456 33.05 -24.65 -2.29
C ILE A 456 33.81 -25.96 -2.09
N VAL A 457 33.80 -26.82 -3.10
CA VAL A 457 34.64 -28.02 -3.15
C VAL A 457 35.79 -27.75 -4.12
N LYS A 458 37.03 -28.04 -3.71
CA LYS A 458 38.25 -27.87 -4.54
C LYS A 458 39.14 -29.11 -4.47
N ARG A 459 39.59 -29.61 -5.63
CA ARG A 459 40.62 -30.65 -5.77
C ARG A 459 41.42 -30.43 -7.05
N GLY A 460 42.62 -29.86 -6.93
CA GLY A 460 43.42 -29.47 -8.10
C GLY A 460 42.67 -28.44 -8.97
N TYR A 461 42.44 -28.75 -10.24
CA TYR A 461 41.67 -27.91 -11.17
C TYR A 461 40.15 -28.06 -11.05
N PHE A 462 39.66 -29.08 -10.34
CA PHE A 462 38.24 -29.36 -10.17
C PHE A 462 37.67 -28.53 -9.02
N GLN A 463 36.68 -27.68 -9.33
CA GLN A 463 36.00 -26.89 -8.33
C GLN A 463 34.55 -26.61 -8.69
N ALA A 464 33.70 -26.54 -7.67
CA ALA A 464 32.33 -26.06 -7.81
C ALA A 464 31.85 -25.43 -6.51
N THR A 465 30.80 -24.59 -6.64
CA THR A 465 30.09 -24.02 -5.50
C THR A 465 28.62 -24.40 -5.50
N PHE A 466 28.02 -24.38 -4.31
CA PHE A 466 26.62 -24.07 -4.13
C PHE A 466 26.43 -22.89 -3.18
N LEU A 467 25.59 -21.94 -3.60
CA LEU A 467 25.12 -20.87 -2.75
C LEU A 467 24.22 -21.44 -1.64
N PRO A 468 24.07 -20.74 -0.49
CA PRO A 468 23.17 -21.17 0.57
C PRO A 468 21.78 -21.53 0.03
N GLN A 469 21.25 -20.73 -0.91
CA GLN A 469 19.90 -20.87 -1.47
C GLN A 469 19.62 -22.24 -2.10
N VAL A 470 20.66 -22.95 -2.53
CA VAL A 470 20.51 -24.26 -3.17
C VAL A 470 20.20 -25.36 -2.15
N ALA A 471 20.44 -25.11 -0.85
CA ALA A 471 20.16 -26.07 0.22
C ALA A 471 18.71 -26.55 0.22
N ASP A 472 17.76 -25.72 -0.23
CA ASP A 472 16.32 -26.02 -0.27
C ASP A 472 16.00 -27.20 -1.21
N HIS A 473 16.92 -27.55 -2.11
CA HIS A 473 16.81 -28.70 -3.01
C HIS A 473 17.37 -30.01 -2.43
N PHE A 474 17.96 -29.97 -1.24
CA PHE A 474 18.64 -31.12 -0.64
C PHE A 474 18.09 -31.42 0.76
N LYS A 475 18.10 -32.69 1.14
CA LYS A 475 17.60 -33.14 2.44
C LYS A 475 18.69 -33.18 3.52
N SER A 476 19.96 -33.15 3.14
CA SER A 476 21.09 -33.19 4.08
C SER A 476 22.37 -32.55 3.51
N LYS A 477 23.32 -32.27 4.41
CA LYS A 477 24.64 -31.71 4.08
C LYS A 477 25.45 -32.65 3.18
N GLU A 478 25.38 -33.96 3.46
CA GLU A 478 26.07 -35.01 2.70
C GLU A 478 25.55 -35.05 1.26
N GLN A 479 24.23 -34.97 1.08
CA GLN A 479 23.62 -34.95 -0.25
C GLN A 479 24.06 -33.72 -1.05
N MET A 480 24.10 -32.55 -0.39
CA MET A 480 24.51 -31.30 -1.02
C MET A 480 26.00 -31.30 -1.37
N LEU A 481 26.87 -31.83 -0.51
CA LEU A 481 28.30 -32.00 -0.78
C LEU A 481 28.55 -32.98 -1.91
N ALA A 482 27.91 -34.14 -1.92
CA ALA A 482 28.02 -35.11 -3.01
C ALA A 482 27.59 -34.50 -4.34
N ALA A 483 26.47 -33.75 -4.35
CA ALA A 483 26.02 -33.02 -5.54
C ALA A 483 27.00 -31.92 -5.96
N CYS A 484 27.66 -31.25 -5.02
CA CYS A 484 28.67 -30.25 -5.30
C CYS A 484 29.95 -30.88 -5.87
N CYS A 485 30.36 -32.06 -5.37
CA CYS A 485 31.45 -32.84 -5.95
C CYS A 485 31.14 -33.25 -7.39
N ARG A 486 29.95 -33.78 -7.67
CA ARG A 486 29.53 -34.09 -9.06
C ARG A 486 29.59 -32.87 -9.96
N LYS A 487 29.10 -31.73 -9.47
CA LYS A 487 29.16 -30.45 -10.20
C LYS A 487 30.60 -29.99 -10.47
N ALA A 488 31.54 -30.31 -9.59
CA ALA A 488 32.96 -30.07 -9.78
C ALA A 488 33.63 -31.07 -10.74
N GLY A 489 32.92 -32.11 -11.19
CA GLY A 489 33.48 -33.21 -11.98
C GLY A 489 34.17 -34.30 -11.15
N LEU A 490 33.84 -34.40 -9.86
CA LEU A 490 34.40 -35.38 -8.91
C LEU A 490 33.35 -36.46 -8.54
N THR A 491 33.79 -37.56 -7.92
CA THR A 491 32.90 -38.60 -7.38
C THR A 491 32.12 -38.10 -6.16
N ASP A 492 30.97 -38.71 -5.88
CA ASP A 492 30.05 -38.34 -4.79
C ASP A 492 30.70 -38.31 -3.40
N ASP A 493 31.71 -39.15 -3.19
CA ASP A 493 32.43 -39.34 -1.93
C ASP A 493 33.76 -38.58 -1.89
N ALA A 494 34.11 -37.84 -2.93
CA ALA A 494 35.39 -37.13 -3.03
C ALA A 494 35.63 -36.16 -1.86
N TRP A 495 34.59 -35.58 -1.28
CA TRP A 495 34.68 -34.69 -0.11
C TRP A 495 35.17 -35.39 1.17
N LYS A 496 35.20 -36.73 1.22
CA LYS A 496 35.76 -37.51 2.34
C LYS A 496 37.27 -37.70 2.24
N ASP A 497 37.85 -37.50 1.05
CA ASP A 497 39.29 -37.60 0.82
C ASP A 497 39.99 -36.32 1.35
N PRO A 498 41.02 -36.42 2.21
CA PRO A 498 41.77 -35.27 2.70
C PRO A 498 42.39 -34.38 1.60
N LYS A 499 42.55 -34.89 0.37
CA LYS A 499 43.01 -34.13 -0.79
C LYS A 499 41.95 -33.18 -1.37
N THR A 500 40.70 -33.29 -0.93
CA THR A 500 39.59 -32.44 -1.36
C THR A 500 39.31 -31.40 -0.29
N ALA A 501 39.61 -30.14 -0.58
CA ALA A 501 39.30 -29.04 0.33
C ALA A 501 37.81 -28.67 0.23
N VAL A 502 37.18 -28.51 1.39
CA VAL A 502 35.85 -27.89 1.52
C VAL A 502 36.04 -26.53 2.15
N GLU A 503 35.57 -25.49 1.48
CA GLU A 503 35.54 -24.13 2.00
C GLU A 503 34.10 -23.68 2.16
N ILE A 504 33.88 -22.73 3.06
CA ILE A 504 32.56 -22.12 3.28
C ILE A 504 32.65 -20.60 3.21
N TYR A 505 31.53 -19.98 2.84
CA TYR A 505 31.38 -18.53 2.81
C TYR A 505 29.95 -18.15 3.20
N ASP A 506 29.79 -16.92 3.67
CA ASP A 506 28.47 -16.30 3.86
C ASP A 506 28.07 -15.58 2.55
N ALA A 507 26.78 -15.61 2.22
CA ALA A 507 26.24 -14.86 1.08
C ALA A 507 25.18 -13.86 1.57
N PHE A 508 25.41 -12.59 1.25
CA PHE A 508 24.48 -11.50 1.50
C PHE A 508 23.61 -11.29 0.26
N VAL A 509 22.34 -11.68 0.37
CA VAL A 509 21.41 -11.76 -0.75
C VAL A 509 20.37 -10.65 -0.63
N PHE A 510 20.18 -9.90 -1.70
CA PHE A 510 19.17 -8.83 -1.77
C PHE A 510 18.67 -8.65 -3.21
N ASN A 511 17.42 -8.23 -3.36
CA ASN A 511 16.79 -7.97 -4.65
C ASN A 511 16.10 -6.61 -4.67
N GLU A 512 15.64 -6.19 -5.84
CA GLU A 512 15.01 -4.87 -6.02
C GLU A 512 13.71 -4.69 -5.25
N THR A 513 12.94 -5.75 -5.05
CA THR A 513 11.66 -5.69 -4.34
C THR A 513 11.90 -5.49 -2.85
N ASP A 514 12.75 -6.30 -2.25
CA ASP A 514 13.05 -6.29 -0.81
C ASP A 514 13.78 -5.02 -0.40
N VAL A 515 14.76 -4.57 -1.19
CA VAL A 515 15.50 -3.34 -0.89
C VAL A 515 14.60 -2.11 -1.02
N ARG A 516 13.67 -2.11 -1.99
CA ARG A 516 12.67 -1.04 -2.12
C ARG A 516 11.73 -1.03 -0.93
N GLN A 517 11.28 -2.19 -0.47
CA GLN A 517 10.41 -2.34 0.69
C GLN A 517 11.10 -1.90 1.99
N ALA A 518 12.31 -2.39 2.25
CA ALA A 518 13.12 -2.01 3.41
C ALA A 518 13.42 -0.50 3.45
N ALA A 519 13.60 0.14 2.29
CA ALA A 519 13.80 1.58 2.20
C ALA A 519 12.56 2.40 2.56
N ILE A 520 11.37 1.89 2.18
CA ILE A 520 10.10 2.49 2.57
C ILE A 520 9.92 2.34 4.08
N GLU A 521 10.15 1.15 4.62
CA GLU A 521 10.01 0.85 6.05
C GLU A 521 10.99 1.63 6.92
N ALA A 522 12.27 1.72 6.53
CA ALA A 522 13.28 2.51 7.22
C ALA A 522 12.90 4.00 7.24
N LYS A 523 12.33 4.51 6.14
CA LYS A 523 11.81 5.88 6.08
C LYS A 523 10.61 6.08 7.00
N VAL A 524 9.67 5.14 7.04
CA VAL A 524 8.50 5.17 7.94
C VAL A 524 8.91 5.05 9.41
N ALA A 525 9.91 4.23 9.73
CA ALA A 525 10.46 4.05 11.08
C ALA A 525 11.24 5.30 11.58
N ALA A 526 11.98 5.97 10.69
CA ALA A 526 12.64 7.23 11.02
C ALA A 526 11.63 8.36 11.29
N LEU A 527 10.49 8.34 10.59
CA LEU A 527 9.39 9.32 10.76
C LEU A 527 8.59 9.13 12.05
N THR A 528 8.61 7.95 12.66
CA THR A 528 7.84 7.63 13.87
C THR A 528 8.61 7.85 15.17
N LYS A 529 9.90 8.22 15.11
CA LYS A 529 10.81 8.32 16.27
C LYS A 529 11.17 9.73 16.78
N SER A 530 10.53 10.82 16.35
CA SER A 530 10.81 12.17 16.89
C SER A 530 9.59 12.90 17.48
N ARG A 531 9.75 13.38 18.71
CA ARG A 531 8.84 14.24 19.50
C ARG A 531 9.29 15.72 19.40
N PRO A 532 8.57 16.65 20.03
CA PRO A 532 7.68 17.66 19.46
C PRO A 532 8.37 18.90 18.84
N LEU A 533 7.57 19.72 18.14
CA LEU A 533 7.95 21.01 17.52
C LEU A 533 8.64 21.98 18.51
N PRO A 534 9.71 22.69 18.08
CA PRO A 534 10.32 23.75 18.88
C PRO A 534 9.41 24.98 19.00
N SER A 535 9.44 25.61 20.18
CA SER A 535 8.87 26.92 20.46
C SER A 535 9.50 28.00 19.58
N ALA A 536 8.67 28.81 18.92
CA ALA A 536 9.12 29.97 18.15
C ALA A 536 9.53 31.12 19.09
N ALA A 537 10.67 31.72 18.82
CA ALA A 537 11.05 33.02 19.36
C ALA A 537 10.41 34.15 18.52
N THR A 538 10.02 35.22 19.19
CA THR A 538 9.69 36.56 18.62
C THR A 538 10.51 37.61 19.40
N PRO A 539 10.66 38.89 18.96
CA PRO A 539 9.92 39.63 17.92
C PRO A 539 10.81 40.43 16.92
N ASP A 540 10.29 41.06 15.86
CA ASP A 540 9.80 42.46 15.87
C ASP A 540 8.51 42.75 15.03
N LYS A 541 7.87 43.89 15.39
CA LYS A 541 6.45 44.33 15.24
C LYS A 541 5.68 44.13 13.90
N PRO A 542 4.33 44.11 13.94
CA PRO A 542 3.50 43.40 12.95
C PRO A 542 2.69 44.30 11.98
N ALA A 543 2.67 43.94 10.70
CA ALA A 543 1.47 44.06 9.88
C ALA A 543 0.48 42.95 10.29
N ALA A 544 -0.82 43.24 10.30
CA ALA A 544 -1.86 42.26 10.65
C ALA A 544 -1.75 41.03 9.75
N VAL A 545 -1.41 39.88 10.35
CA VAL A 545 -1.26 38.63 9.61
C VAL A 545 -2.65 38.07 9.31
N ASP A 546 -2.95 37.86 8.03
CA ASP A 546 -4.22 37.24 7.62
C ASP A 546 -4.23 35.75 8.02
N THR A 547 -5.06 35.43 9.01
CA THR A 547 -5.28 34.08 9.52
C THR A 547 -6.46 33.36 8.89
N ASP A 548 -7.25 34.06 8.08
CA ASP A 548 -8.46 33.56 7.45
C ASP A 548 -8.19 33.08 6.02
N SER A 549 -7.03 33.42 5.46
CA SER A 549 -6.48 32.86 4.23
C SER A 549 -5.59 31.62 4.46
N ALA A 550 -5.57 30.71 3.48
CA ALA A 550 -4.70 29.54 3.42
C ALA A 550 -4.23 29.26 1.99
N ALA A 551 -3.02 28.71 1.85
CA ALA A 551 -2.50 28.31 0.55
C ALA A 551 -1.69 27.01 0.59
N VAL A 552 -1.72 26.31 -0.55
CA VAL A 552 -0.90 25.15 -0.84
C VAL A 552 -0.14 25.41 -2.14
N VAL A 553 1.18 25.37 -2.06
CA VAL A 553 2.10 25.60 -3.18
C VAL A 553 2.87 24.33 -3.47
N ILE A 554 2.65 23.75 -4.64
CA ILE A 554 3.20 22.44 -5.03
C ILE A 554 4.08 22.60 -6.25
N GLY A 555 5.32 22.12 -6.18
CA GLY A 555 6.30 22.08 -7.26
C GLY A 555 6.91 20.69 -7.39
N VAL A 556 6.44 19.91 -8.36
CA VAL A 556 6.90 18.54 -8.56
C VAL A 556 7.94 18.48 -9.67
N ALA A 557 9.23 18.45 -9.28
CA ALA A 557 10.34 18.43 -10.23
C ALA A 557 10.85 17.02 -10.56
N ASP A 558 10.82 16.10 -9.59
CA ASP A 558 11.30 14.72 -9.73
C ASP A 558 10.10 13.75 -9.60
N TYR A 559 9.99 12.81 -10.55
CA TYR A 559 8.89 11.85 -10.63
C TYR A 559 9.41 10.42 -10.54
N VAL A 560 8.65 9.55 -9.89
CA VAL A 560 8.96 8.12 -9.77
C VAL A 560 8.82 7.39 -11.10
N PHE A 561 7.86 7.81 -11.93
CA PHE A 561 7.51 7.10 -13.16
C PHE A 561 7.65 7.93 -14.45
N LEU A 562 7.90 9.24 -14.34
CA LEU A 562 7.88 10.19 -15.46
C LEU A 562 9.22 10.93 -15.60
N GLY A 563 9.40 11.62 -16.72
CA GLY A 563 10.53 12.53 -16.92
C GLY A 563 10.51 13.72 -15.95
N LYS A 564 11.67 14.36 -15.72
CA LYS A 564 11.79 15.49 -14.79
C LYS A 564 11.07 16.76 -15.30
N ALA A 565 10.62 17.60 -14.36
CA ALA A 565 10.08 18.94 -14.61
C ALA A 565 10.92 20.01 -13.86
N PRO A 566 12.13 20.34 -14.33
CA PRO A 566 13.14 21.04 -13.54
C PRO A 566 12.74 22.46 -13.08
N LEU A 567 11.79 23.11 -13.75
CA LEU A 567 11.31 24.46 -13.38
C LEU A 567 10.22 24.46 -12.29
N ALA A 568 9.61 23.31 -12.00
CA ALA A 568 8.49 23.22 -11.08
C ALA A 568 8.87 23.59 -9.63
N ARG A 569 10.04 23.14 -9.19
CA ARG A 569 10.58 23.44 -7.86
C ARG A 569 10.94 24.94 -7.71
N PRO A 570 11.73 25.56 -8.61
CA PRO A 570 12.00 27.00 -8.59
C PRO A 570 10.72 27.87 -8.61
N ASN A 571 9.73 27.49 -9.41
CA ASN A 571 8.47 28.22 -9.51
C ASN A 571 7.67 28.20 -8.19
N ALA A 572 7.54 27.01 -7.57
CA ALA A 572 6.87 26.87 -6.28
C ALA A 572 7.55 27.67 -5.17
N HIS A 573 8.89 27.66 -5.09
CA HIS A 573 9.62 28.49 -4.12
C HIS A 573 9.35 29.99 -4.32
N ARG A 574 9.32 30.45 -5.57
CA ARG A 574 9.06 31.86 -5.89
C ARG A 574 7.68 32.32 -5.43
N VAL A 575 6.65 31.49 -5.64
CA VAL A 575 5.28 31.76 -5.19
C VAL A 575 5.20 31.73 -3.65
N ALA A 576 5.80 30.72 -3.02
CA ALA A 576 5.83 30.60 -1.57
C ALA A 576 6.51 31.80 -0.90
N ASP A 577 7.66 32.24 -1.40
CA ASP A 577 8.41 33.37 -0.85
C ASP A 577 7.64 34.69 -1.00
N LEU A 578 6.92 34.87 -2.10
CA LEU A 578 6.04 36.03 -2.26
C LEU A 578 4.90 36.02 -1.24
N LEU A 579 4.22 34.88 -1.04
CA LEU A 579 3.15 34.75 -0.05
C LEU A 579 3.66 35.02 1.37
N ARG A 580 4.88 34.57 1.70
CA ARG A 580 5.54 34.88 2.98
C ARG A 580 5.86 36.36 3.11
N LYS A 581 6.50 36.97 2.09
CA LYS A 581 6.92 38.38 2.11
C LYS A 581 5.74 39.34 2.23
N THR A 582 4.64 39.04 1.54
CA THR A 582 3.43 39.88 1.55
C THR A 582 2.59 39.72 2.82
N ARG A 583 2.92 38.75 3.71
CA ARG A 583 2.18 38.40 4.95
C ARG A 583 0.67 38.19 4.76
N ARG A 584 0.24 37.91 3.53
CA ARG A 584 -1.16 37.66 3.14
C ARG A 584 -1.69 36.31 3.61
N ILE A 585 -0.82 35.42 4.05
CA ILE A 585 -1.18 34.12 4.60
C ILE A 585 -0.28 33.88 5.80
N ALA A 586 -0.88 33.62 6.96
CA ALA A 586 -0.13 33.22 8.14
C ALA A 586 0.81 32.04 7.81
N ALA A 587 2.04 32.07 8.30
CA ALA A 587 3.03 31.01 8.00
C ALA A 587 2.50 29.59 8.32
N LYS A 588 1.68 29.46 9.37
CA LYS A 588 1.00 28.21 9.74
C LYS A 588 -0.07 27.73 8.74
N ASN A 589 -0.60 28.62 7.90
CA ASN A 589 -1.63 28.37 6.91
C ASN A 589 -1.07 28.26 5.47
N LEU A 590 0.25 28.38 5.30
CA LEU A 590 0.95 28.23 4.02
C LEU A 590 1.70 26.88 3.99
N SER A 591 1.20 25.94 3.20
CA SER A 591 1.86 24.66 2.94
C SER A 591 2.66 24.73 1.64
N VAL A 592 3.92 24.29 1.67
CA VAL A 592 4.81 24.30 0.49
C VAL A 592 5.40 22.91 0.28
N MET A 593 5.29 22.39 -0.93
CA MET A 593 5.69 21.03 -1.30
C MET A 593 6.53 21.05 -2.58
N THR A 594 7.84 20.93 -2.44
CA THR A 594 8.81 21.07 -3.55
C THR A 594 9.68 19.83 -3.78
N GLY A 595 9.50 18.79 -2.94
CA GLY A 595 10.31 17.58 -2.98
C GLY A 595 11.75 17.77 -2.52
N ASP A 596 12.06 18.84 -1.77
CA ASP A 596 13.41 19.12 -1.27
C ASP A 596 13.81 18.21 -0.09
N SER A 597 12.83 17.50 0.47
CA SER A 597 13.04 16.49 1.50
C SER A 597 12.00 15.37 1.35
N PRO A 598 12.28 14.15 1.85
CA PRO A 598 11.31 13.05 1.83
C PRO A 598 9.96 13.39 2.51
N ALA A 599 9.97 14.30 3.49
CA ALA A 599 8.77 14.80 4.17
C ALA A 599 7.92 15.77 3.32
N ASN A 600 8.50 16.33 2.25
CA ASN A 600 7.87 17.29 1.34
C ASN A 600 7.65 16.73 -0.07
N LEU A 601 7.67 15.40 -0.22
CA LEU A 601 7.33 14.73 -1.47
C LEU A 601 5.85 14.93 -1.80
N ALA A 602 5.57 15.43 -3.00
CA ALA A 602 4.22 15.65 -3.49
C ALA A 602 3.59 14.36 -4.00
N THR A 603 3.37 13.39 -3.11
CA THR A 603 2.59 12.18 -3.44
C THR A 603 1.12 12.52 -3.59
N LYS A 604 0.36 11.67 -4.30
CA LYS A 604 -1.07 11.89 -4.54
C LYS A 604 -1.87 12.11 -3.27
N GLU A 605 -1.57 11.31 -2.25
CA GLU A 605 -2.24 11.37 -0.95
C GLU A 605 -1.95 12.69 -0.22
N ILE A 606 -0.67 13.07 -0.11
CA ILE A 606 -0.28 14.29 0.61
C ILE A 606 -0.77 15.53 -0.13
N VAL A 607 -0.73 15.55 -1.47
CA VAL A 607 -1.27 16.67 -2.27
C VAL A 607 -2.77 16.88 -1.97
N LEU A 608 -3.57 15.81 -1.97
CA LEU A 608 -5.01 15.90 -1.66
C LEU A 608 -5.26 16.30 -0.20
N GLU A 609 -4.49 15.77 0.75
CA GLU A 609 -4.58 16.14 2.16
C GLU A 609 -4.32 17.63 2.37
N ARG A 610 -3.23 18.16 1.77
CA ARG A 610 -2.89 19.59 1.89
C ARG A 610 -3.95 20.48 1.26
N ILE A 611 -4.51 20.10 0.09
CA ILE A 611 -5.61 20.83 -0.54
C ILE A 611 -6.86 20.85 0.37
N ARG A 612 -7.21 19.71 0.99
CA ARG A 612 -8.32 19.65 1.97
C ARG A 612 -8.06 20.55 3.17
N GLN A 613 -6.86 20.51 3.72
CA GLN A 613 -6.45 21.36 4.84
C GLN A 613 -6.53 22.85 4.46
N CYS A 614 -6.10 23.21 3.25
CA CYS A 614 -6.25 24.56 2.71
C CYS A 614 -7.71 25.00 2.68
N ALA A 615 -8.58 24.15 2.10
CA ALA A 615 -10.01 24.43 1.99
C ALA A 615 -10.66 24.59 3.37
N SER A 616 -10.34 23.73 4.34
CA SER A 616 -10.91 23.80 5.69
C SER A 616 -10.37 24.97 6.53
N THR A 617 -9.15 25.43 6.24
CA THR A 617 -8.51 26.52 7.00
C THR A 617 -9.00 27.88 6.51
N ALA A 618 -9.21 28.03 5.21
CA ALA A 618 -9.69 29.28 4.63
C ALA A 618 -11.18 29.53 4.93
N LYS A 619 -11.49 30.70 5.47
CA LYS A 619 -12.81 31.09 5.98
C LYS A 619 -13.01 32.61 5.93
N GLY A 620 -14.20 33.09 6.31
CA GLY A 620 -14.51 34.53 6.31
C GLY A 620 -14.30 35.15 4.93
N ASP A 621 -13.76 36.37 4.87
CA ASP A 621 -13.38 37.02 3.60
C ASP A 621 -12.02 36.56 3.06
N GLY A 622 -11.40 35.53 3.68
CA GLY A 622 -10.09 35.00 3.32
C GLY A 622 -10.03 34.28 1.98
N LEU A 623 -8.84 33.82 1.61
CA LEU A 623 -8.51 33.18 0.33
C LEU A 623 -8.11 31.71 0.52
N ALA A 624 -8.68 30.81 -0.27
CA ALA A 624 -8.19 29.44 -0.49
C ALA A 624 -7.41 29.36 -1.81
N LEU A 625 -6.08 29.23 -1.76
CA LEU A 625 -5.22 29.20 -2.95
C LEU A 625 -4.51 27.86 -3.11
N VAL A 626 -4.67 27.23 -4.27
CA VAL A 626 -3.86 26.07 -4.68
C VAL A 626 -3.03 26.46 -5.89
N TYR A 627 -1.71 26.39 -5.75
CA TYR A 627 -0.76 26.55 -6.85
C TYR A 627 -0.09 25.21 -7.10
N PHE A 628 -0.12 24.75 -8.36
CA PHE A 628 0.53 23.50 -8.78
C PHE A 628 1.43 23.76 -9.98
N SER A 629 2.71 23.38 -9.86
CA SER A 629 3.65 23.34 -10.97
C SER A 629 4.26 21.95 -11.13
N GLY A 630 4.31 21.44 -12.37
CA GLY A 630 4.72 20.06 -12.65
C GLY A 630 4.16 19.53 -13.98
N HIS A 631 3.89 18.24 -14.04
CA HIS A 631 3.30 17.56 -15.20
C HIS A 631 1.79 17.50 -15.09
N ALA A 632 1.12 17.59 -16.22
CA ALA A 632 -0.28 17.26 -16.38
C ALA A 632 -0.48 16.18 -17.45
N ALA A 633 -1.60 15.48 -17.36
CA ALA A 633 -2.03 14.48 -18.33
C ALA A 633 -3.52 14.65 -18.63
N ARG A 634 -3.95 14.16 -19.78
CA ARG A 634 -5.37 14.14 -20.14
C ARG A 634 -5.90 12.71 -20.15
N ARG A 635 -7.11 12.52 -19.60
CA ARG A 635 -7.86 11.27 -19.69
C ARG A 635 -9.31 11.57 -20.05
N GLY A 636 -9.68 11.33 -21.31
CA GLY A 636 -11.00 11.72 -21.84
C GLY A 636 -11.19 13.24 -21.78
N ASN A 637 -12.23 13.69 -21.08
CA ASN A 637 -12.51 15.12 -20.85
C ASN A 637 -11.91 15.68 -19.56
N SER A 638 -11.08 14.90 -18.85
CA SER A 638 -10.49 15.32 -17.58
C SER A 638 -9.02 15.71 -17.74
N LEU A 639 -8.68 16.91 -17.25
CA LEU A 639 -7.30 17.32 -16.98
C LEU A 639 -6.85 16.75 -15.64
N LEU A 640 -5.70 16.07 -15.62
CA LEU A 640 -5.08 15.50 -14.45
C LEU A 640 -3.77 16.24 -14.15
N VAL A 641 -3.57 16.70 -12.91
CA VAL A 641 -2.22 17.08 -12.44
C VAL A 641 -1.52 15.82 -11.94
N VAL A 642 -0.22 15.67 -12.16
CA VAL A 642 0.50 14.44 -11.82
C VAL A 642 1.36 14.64 -10.58
N PRO A 643 1.05 13.98 -9.46
CA PRO A 643 1.90 13.92 -8.27
C PRO A 643 3.18 13.09 -8.52
N ALA A 644 4.17 13.23 -7.64
CA ALA A 644 5.50 12.61 -7.77
C ALA A 644 5.47 11.08 -7.90
N ASP A 645 4.51 10.43 -7.25
CA ASP A 645 4.31 8.97 -7.19
C ASP A 645 3.34 8.44 -8.27
N CYS A 646 2.96 9.27 -9.25
CA CYS A 646 1.97 8.89 -10.24
C CYS A 646 2.56 8.69 -11.63
N LYS A 647 1.95 7.76 -12.39
CA LYS A 647 2.05 7.69 -13.85
C LYS A 647 1.01 8.64 -14.47
N TRP A 648 1.18 9.02 -15.74
CA TRP A 648 0.32 9.98 -16.44
C TRP A 648 -1.18 9.73 -16.19
N GLU A 649 -1.65 8.51 -16.44
CA GLU A 649 -3.05 8.11 -16.37
C GLU A 649 -3.63 8.02 -14.95
N ARG A 650 -2.78 8.18 -13.92
CA ARG A 650 -3.13 8.03 -12.49
C ARG A 650 -3.05 9.34 -11.69
N GLY A 651 -2.86 10.48 -12.36
CA GLY A 651 -2.89 11.81 -11.75
C GLY A 651 -4.19 12.16 -11.00
N ILE A 652 -4.21 13.32 -10.37
CA ILE A 652 -5.37 13.87 -9.66
C ILE A 652 -6.19 14.68 -10.66
N ALA A 653 -7.49 14.39 -10.80
CA ALA A 653 -8.33 15.17 -11.68
C ALA A 653 -8.53 16.58 -11.13
N VAL A 654 -8.44 17.59 -12.00
CA VAL A 654 -8.70 18.99 -11.63
C VAL A 654 -10.12 19.15 -11.09
N SER A 655 -11.08 18.36 -11.57
CA SER A 655 -12.44 18.31 -11.01
C SER A 655 -12.46 17.93 -9.53
N ASP A 656 -11.57 17.04 -9.09
CA ASP A 656 -11.49 16.60 -7.70
C ASP A 656 -10.87 17.70 -6.83
N ILE A 657 -9.86 18.40 -7.34
CA ILE A 657 -9.27 19.58 -6.68
C ILE A 657 -10.31 20.69 -6.52
N VAL A 658 -11.09 20.96 -7.57
CA VAL A 658 -12.19 21.93 -7.53
C VAL A 658 -13.27 21.49 -6.53
N ALA A 659 -13.60 20.21 -6.48
CA ALA A 659 -14.57 19.68 -5.52
C ALA A 659 -14.11 19.86 -4.07
N GLU A 660 -12.82 19.69 -3.78
CA GLU A 660 -12.26 19.97 -2.45
C GLU A 660 -12.26 21.48 -2.14
N LEU A 661 -11.84 22.33 -3.07
CA LEU A 661 -11.87 23.79 -2.90
C LEU A 661 -13.28 24.33 -2.64
N ARG A 662 -14.31 23.74 -3.26
CA ARG A 662 -15.72 24.11 -3.05
C ARG A 662 -16.19 23.92 -1.61
N LYS A 663 -15.52 23.05 -0.83
CA LYS A 663 -15.83 22.82 0.58
C LYS A 663 -15.33 23.96 1.49
N SER A 664 -14.50 24.87 0.97
CA SER A 664 -13.99 25.99 1.75
C SER A 664 -15.08 26.98 2.12
N GLN A 665 -15.05 27.51 3.35
CA GLN A 665 -15.99 28.55 3.77
C GLN A 665 -15.61 29.93 3.21
N ALA A 666 -14.38 30.09 2.73
CA ALA A 666 -13.95 31.30 2.04
C ALA A 666 -14.68 31.47 0.69
N PRO A 667 -15.17 32.68 0.35
CA PRO A 667 -15.76 32.99 -0.94
C PRO A 667 -14.70 33.08 -2.04
N ASN A 668 -13.45 33.36 -1.66
CA ASN A 668 -12.33 33.56 -2.58
C ASN A 668 -11.56 32.25 -2.74
N ARG A 669 -11.76 31.53 -3.85
CA ARG A 669 -11.14 30.22 -4.12
C ARG A 669 -10.42 30.24 -5.46
N VAL A 670 -9.12 29.96 -5.45
CA VAL A 670 -8.26 30.11 -6.63
C VAL A 670 -7.42 28.85 -6.84
N LEU A 671 -7.45 28.33 -8.06
CA LEU A 671 -6.58 27.25 -8.53
C LEU A 671 -5.68 27.77 -9.64
N VAL A 672 -4.37 27.61 -9.48
CA VAL A 672 -3.36 28.02 -10.46
C VAL A 672 -2.56 26.80 -10.89
N LEU A 673 -2.57 26.52 -12.19
CA LEU A 673 -1.91 25.36 -12.80
C LEU A 673 -0.81 25.83 -13.76
N ASP A 674 0.44 25.77 -13.30
CA ASP A 674 1.64 26.00 -14.10
C ASP A 674 2.27 24.67 -14.51
N VAL A 675 1.57 23.96 -15.40
CA VAL A 675 1.85 22.56 -15.74
C VAL A 675 2.28 22.38 -17.19
N CYS A 676 3.26 21.49 -17.41
CA CYS A 676 3.64 21.01 -18.74
C CYS A 676 2.63 19.98 -19.26
N HIS A 677 2.48 19.88 -20.58
CA HIS A 677 1.69 18.83 -21.26
C HIS A 677 0.17 18.84 -21.02
N ALA A 678 -0.42 20.00 -20.71
CA ALA A 678 -1.88 20.15 -20.71
C ALA A 678 -2.51 19.86 -22.09
N GLY A 679 -1.73 19.98 -23.18
CA GLY A 679 -2.07 19.55 -24.54
C GLY A 679 -1.04 18.55 -25.11
N LEU A 680 -1.48 17.30 -25.26
CA LEU A 680 -0.98 16.15 -26.04
C LEU A 680 0.31 16.25 -26.89
N LYS A 681 1.18 15.22 -26.75
CA LYS A 681 1.83 14.57 -27.92
C LYS A 681 2.25 13.10 -27.76
N GLU A 682 1.90 12.39 -26.68
CA GLU A 682 2.23 10.95 -26.54
C GLU A 682 1.03 9.99 -26.65
N THR A 683 -0.22 10.45 -26.80
CA THR A 683 -1.39 9.54 -26.83
C THR A 683 -2.18 9.52 -28.15
N GLY A 684 -1.67 10.09 -29.25
CA GLY A 684 -2.23 9.89 -30.58
C GLY A 684 -3.67 10.37 -30.81
N VAL A 685 -4.12 11.42 -30.11
CA VAL A 685 -5.43 12.04 -30.32
C VAL A 685 -5.22 13.50 -30.70
N ASP A 686 -5.79 13.93 -31.82
CA ASP A 686 -5.69 15.30 -32.36
C ASP A 686 -6.50 16.31 -31.53
N GLY A 687 -5.89 17.49 -31.34
CA GLY A 687 -6.45 18.83 -31.09
C GLY A 687 -7.62 18.99 -30.11
N VAL A 688 -7.41 19.76 -29.03
CA VAL A 688 -8.48 20.24 -28.15
C VAL A 688 -8.40 21.73 -27.80
N ARG A 689 -9.46 22.43 -28.18
CA ARG A 689 -9.75 23.82 -27.80
C ARG A 689 -9.76 24.06 -26.26
N PRO A 690 -9.39 25.29 -25.81
CA PRO A 690 -9.31 25.70 -24.41
C PRO A 690 -10.65 25.85 -23.66
N ASP A 691 -11.76 25.47 -24.27
CA ASP A 691 -13.15 25.60 -23.80
C ASP A 691 -13.62 24.47 -22.84
N LEU A 692 -12.75 23.52 -22.47
CA LEU A 692 -13.14 22.30 -21.75
C LEU A 692 -12.64 22.17 -20.30
N VAL A 693 -12.04 23.20 -19.70
CA VAL A 693 -11.99 23.28 -18.23
C VAL A 693 -13.34 23.82 -17.77
N PRO A 694 -14.18 23.06 -17.06
CA PRO A 694 -15.44 23.59 -16.56
C PRO A 694 -15.15 24.78 -15.66
N VAL A 695 -15.48 25.99 -16.14
CA VAL A 695 -15.40 27.21 -15.34
C VAL A 695 -16.37 27.01 -14.20
N SER A 696 -15.85 26.74 -13.01
CA SER A 696 -16.66 26.62 -11.82
C SER A 696 -17.11 28.04 -11.44
N PRO A 697 -18.43 28.32 -11.30
CA PRO A 697 -18.90 29.66 -10.93
C PRO A 697 -18.41 30.12 -9.55
N HIS A 698 -17.83 29.20 -8.76
CA HIS A 698 -17.35 29.43 -7.40
C HIS A 698 -15.85 29.22 -7.20
N VAL A 699 -15.07 28.93 -8.25
CA VAL A 699 -13.60 28.77 -8.16
C VAL A 699 -12.95 29.37 -9.40
N ALA A 700 -12.06 30.35 -9.22
CA ALA A 700 -11.28 30.92 -10.31
C ALA A 700 -10.13 29.96 -10.66
N ILE A 701 -10.03 29.54 -11.93
CA ILE A 701 -9.00 28.61 -12.41
C ILE A 701 -8.13 29.33 -13.43
N PHE A 702 -6.82 29.35 -13.20
CA PHE A 702 -5.81 29.89 -14.12
C PHE A 702 -4.90 28.76 -14.59
N VAL A 703 -4.76 28.59 -15.91
CA VAL A 703 -3.91 27.53 -16.50
C VAL A 703 -2.88 28.18 -17.43
N ALA A 704 -1.63 27.78 -17.28
CA ALA A 704 -0.48 28.45 -17.91
C ALA A 704 -0.21 28.11 -19.39
N CYS A 705 -0.93 27.16 -19.99
CA CYS A 705 -0.66 26.70 -21.36
C CYS A 705 -1.93 26.44 -22.16
N GLY A 706 -1.91 26.85 -23.43
CA GLY A 706 -2.84 26.41 -24.46
C GLY A 706 -2.43 25.09 -25.10
N ASP A 707 -3.21 24.68 -26.09
CA ASP A 707 -3.10 23.38 -26.75
C ASP A 707 -1.76 23.25 -27.51
N GLY A 708 -0.95 22.25 -27.14
CA GLY A 708 0.35 21.97 -27.76
C GLY A 708 1.54 22.81 -27.27
N GLU A 709 1.36 23.67 -26.26
CA GLU A 709 2.43 24.53 -25.75
C GLU A 709 3.12 23.95 -24.49
N ARG A 710 4.44 24.15 -24.38
CA ARG A 710 5.21 23.94 -23.14
C ARG A 710 5.26 25.25 -22.37
N SER A 711 5.20 25.19 -21.04
CA SER A 711 5.40 26.39 -20.20
C SER A 711 6.75 27.03 -20.55
N LEU A 712 6.70 28.28 -21.04
CA LEU A 712 7.86 28.99 -21.58
C LEU A 712 8.78 29.42 -20.44
N ALA A 713 10.03 28.95 -20.47
CA ALA A 713 11.07 29.42 -19.56
C ALA A 713 11.36 30.91 -19.80
N THR A 714 11.64 31.66 -18.74
CA THR A 714 12.18 33.01 -18.85
C THR A 714 13.58 32.97 -19.47
N SER A 715 14.00 34.04 -20.15
CA SER A 715 15.32 34.12 -20.81
C SER A 715 16.51 33.96 -19.85
N ASP A 716 16.30 34.17 -18.55
CA ASP A 716 17.29 33.95 -17.49
C ASP A 716 17.29 32.50 -16.94
N GLY A 717 16.39 31.63 -17.41
CA GLY A 717 16.26 30.24 -16.98
C GLY A 717 15.75 30.05 -15.53
N LYS A 718 15.34 31.14 -14.84
CA LYS A 718 15.01 31.14 -13.39
C LYS A 718 13.52 30.95 -13.09
N GLY A 719 12.74 30.45 -14.05
CA GLY A 719 11.32 30.14 -13.88
C GLY A 719 10.55 30.21 -15.18
N THR A 720 9.23 30.14 -15.10
CA THR A 720 8.34 30.27 -16.27
C THR A 720 7.80 31.68 -16.40
N ALA A 721 7.57 32.14 -17.64
CA ALA A 721 7.00 33.46 -17.92
C ALA A 721 5.63 33.67 -17.23
N PHE A 722 4.80 32.62 -17.18
CA PHE A 722 3.52 32.63 -16.47
C PHE A 722 3.68 32.86 -14.97
N THR A 723 4.50 32.07 -14.29
CA THR A 723 4.76 32.26 -12.86
C THR A 723 5.33 33.63 -12.54
N ARG A 724 6.19 34.20 -13.41
CA ARG A 724 6.71 35.57 -13.23
C ARG A 724 5.59 36.61 -13.34
N ALA A 725 4.75 36.53 -14.36
CA ALA A 725 3.58 37.40 -14.53
C ALA A 725 2.62 37.31 -13.33
N PHE A 726 2.38 36.10 -12.84
CA PHE A 726 1.56 35.83 -11.67
C PHE A 726 2.15 36.42 -10.39
N THR A 727 3.45 36.22 -10.14
CA THR A 727 4.12 36.79 -8.96
C THR A 727 4.20 38.30 -9.01
N ASP A 728 4.42 38.90 -10.17
CA ASP A 728 4.46 40.36 -10.33
C ASP A 728 3.07 40.98 -10.09
N ALA A 729 2.00 40.33 -10.57
CA ALA A 729 0.63 40.75 -10.30
C ALA A 729 0.28 40.69 -8.80
N ILE A 730 0.68 39.63 -8.10
CA ILE A 730 0.45 39.49 -6.64
C ILE A 730 1.30 40.48 -5.84
N ALA A 731 2.54 40.77 -6.26
CA ALA A 731 3.38 41.74 -5.59
C ALA A 731 2.75 43.15 -5.62
N THR A 732 2.17 43.56 -6.75
CA THR A 732 1.49 44.87 -6.87
C THR A 732 0.17 44.98 -6.09
N LEU A 733 -0.35 43.89 -5.54
CA LEU A 733 -1.48 43.91 -4.61
C LEU A 733 -1.03 44.15 -3.16
N ALA A 734 0.25 43.95 -2.83
CA ALA A 734 0.76 44.06 -1.46
C ALA A 734 0.80 45.49 -0.92
N ASP A 735 0.75 46.50 -1.79
CA ASP A 735 0.86 47.91 -1.43
C ASP A 735 -0.50 48.60 -1.18
N GLU A 736 -1.62 47.88 -1.28
CA GLU A 736 -2.97 48.44 -1.04
C GLU A 736 -3.56 48.00 0.32
N PRO A 737 -4.15 48.91 1.12
CA PRO A 737 -4.75 48.58 2.40
C PRO A 737 -6.07 47.81 2.22
N GLY A 738 -6.11 46.56 2.72
CA GLY A 738 -7.31 45.71 2.75
C GLY A 738 -7.04 44.26 2.32
N ALA A 739 -7.88 43.32 2.76
CA ALA A 739 -7.85 41.93 2.27
C ALA A 739 -8.27 41.93 0.79
N ALA A 740 -7.40 41.51 -0.13
CA ALA A 740 -7.76 41.47 -1.55
C ALA A 740 -8.81 40.39 -1.78
N THR A 741 -9.93 40.74 -2.39
CA THR A 741 -10.95 39.77 -2.78
C THR A 741 -10.44 38.93 -3.97
N ALA A 742 -11.02 37.74 -4.21
CA ALA A 742 -10.73 36.96 -5.41
C ALA A 742 -10.99 37.77 -6.68
N LYS A 743 -11.95 38.69 -6.64
CA LYS A 743 -12.28 39.61 -7.72
C LYS A 743 -11.16 40.63 -7.99
N ASP A 744 -10.44 41.06 -6.95
CA ASP A 744 -9.27 41.95 -7.08
C ASP A 744 -8.06 41.23 -7.63
N VAL A 745 -7.78 40.02 -7.12
CA VAL A 745 -6.73 39.14 -7.63
C VAL A 745 -6.99 38.80 -9.09
N GLN A 746 -8.22 38.42 -9.44
CA GLN A 746 -8.65 38.11 -10.80
C GLN A 746 -8.54 39.32 -11.74
N ARG A 747 -9.01 40.51 -11.31
CA ARG A 747 -8.96 41.74 -12.10
C ARG A 747 -7.53 42.22 -12.36
N LYS A 748 -6.66 42.22 -11.36
CA LYS A 748 -5.26 42.67 -11.53
C LYS A 748 -4.42 41.64 -12.29
N LEU A 749 -4.64 40.34 -12.06
CA LEU A 749 -4.01 39.28 -12.83
C LEU A 749 -4.43 39.36 -14.30
N ALA A 750 -5.72 39.56 -14.60
CA ALA A 750 -6.21 39.79 -15.95
C ALA A 750 -5.59 41.06 -16.57
N ALA A 751 -5.62 42.21 -15.89
CA ALA A 751 -5.06 43.47 -16.40
C ALA A 751 -3.55 43.42 -16.66
N ARG A 752 -2.78 42.69 -15.84
CA ARG A 752 -1.33 42.53 -16.03
C ARG A 752 -0.97 41.49 -17.08
N LEU A 753 -1.72 40.39 -17.18
CA LEU A 753 -1.61 39.47 -18.31
C LEU A 753 -1.90 40.24 -19.61
N THR A 754 -2.95 41.08 -19.66
CA THR A 754 -3.23 41.97 -20.80
C THR A 754 -2.11 43.00 -21.07
N GLY A 755 -1.50 43.58 -20.04
CA GLY A 755 -0.39 44.55 -20.19
C GLY A 755 0.94 43.94 -20.63
N LEU A 756 1.25 42.72 -20.19
CA LEU A 756 2.40 41.93 -20.67
C LEU A 756 2.25 41.54 -22.14
N LEU A 757 1.01 41.31 -22.59
CA LEU A 757 0.66 41.00 -23.99
C LEU A 757 0.75 42.21 -24.94
N ALA A 758 0.77 43.44 -24.41
CA ALA A 758 0.88 44.67 -25.19
C ALA A 758 2.34 45.10 -25.48
N GLY A 759 3.34 44.45 -24.86
CA GLY A 759 4.69 44.99 -24.70
C GLY A 759 5.79 44.54 -25.65
N LYS A 760 5.86 43.28 -26.14
CA LYS A 760 6.99 42.81 -26.96
C LYS A 760 6.69 41.66 -27.95
N ASP A 761 7.37 41.79 -29.10
CA ASP A 761 7.68 40.90 -30.22
C ASP A 761 6.56 40.02 -30.83
N LYS A 762 5.98 40.53 -31.93
CA LYS A 762 4.83 39.96 -32.68
C LYS A 762 4.99 38.50 -33.10
N LYS A 763 6.21 37.95 -33.18
CA LYS A 763 6.45 36.52 -33.47
C LYS A 763 6.30 35.60 -32.26
N GLN A 764 6.55 36.08 -31.03
CA GLN A 764 6.21 35.34 -29.80
C GLN A 764 4.73 35.53 -29.43
N THR A 765 4.15 36.68 -29.79
CA THR A 765 2.73 36.99 -29.55
C THR A 765 1.76 36.18 -30.41
N ALA A 766 2.19 35.72 -31.60
CA ALA A 766 1.36 34.91 -32.50
C ALA A 766 1.03 33.50 -31.96
N ALA A 767 1.82 32.99 -30.99
CA ALA A 767 1.57 31.69 -30.34
C ALA A 767 0.45 31.77 -29.28
N LEU A 768 0.38 32.89 -28.54
CA LEU A 768 -0.69 33.16 -27.57
C LEU A 768 -2.04 33.54 -28.22
N TYR A 769 -2.05 33.95 -29.50
CA TYR A 769 -3.22 34.48 -30.21
C TYR A 769 -3.90 33.52 -31.20
N ALA A 770 -3.48 32.27 -31.34
CA ALA A 770 -4.19 31.29 -32.18
C ALA A 770 -5.48 30.73 -31.53
N ALA A 771 -6.29 31.61 -30.94
CA ALA A 771 -7.69 31.38 -30.66
C ALA A 771 -8.46 32.69 -30.95
N PRO A 772 -8.71 33.00 -32.22
CA PRO A 772 -9.56 34.14 -32.57
C PRO A 772 -10.98 33.78 -32.10
N ASN A 773 -11.41 34.39 -30.98
CA ASN A 773 -12.78 34.54 -30.44
C ASN A 773 -12.87 34.37 -28.90
N TYR A 774 -11.88 34.83 -28.12
CA TYR A 774 -12.06 34.92 -26.67
C TYR A 774 -12.36 36.35 -26.23
N ASN A 775 -13.66 36.65 -26.14
CA ASN A 775 -14.18 37.67 -25.25
C ASN A 775 -14.38 36.97 -23.89
N PRO A 776 -13.75 37.39 -22.79
CA PRO A 776 -13.98 36.76 -21.49
C PRO A 776 -15.42 37.06 -21.07
N VAL A 777 -16.33 36.10 -21.28
CA VAL A 777 -17.73 36.25 -20.89
C VAL A 777 -17.82 36.29 -19.37
N LEU A 778 -18.04 37.50 -18.87
CA LEU A 778 -18.65 37.79 -17.58
C LEU A 778 -20.00 37.06 -17.52
N VAL A 779 -20.15 36.11 -16.61
CA VAL A 779 -21.49 35.74 -16.13
C VAL A 779 -21.74 36.62 -14.91
N PRO A 780 -22.61 37.65 -15.00
CA PRO A 780 -22.98 38.44 -13.84
C PRO A 780 -23.79 37.56 -12.86
N PRO A 781 -23.74 37.86 -11.56
CA PRO A 781 -24.68 37.27 -10.61
C PRO A 781 -26.06 37.87 -10.89
N THR A 782 -27.07 37.02 -11.06
CA THR A 782 -28.47 37.44 -11.13
C THR A 782 -29.33 36.46 -10.34
N PRO A 783 -30.46 36.92 -9.78
CA PRO A 783 -30.64 37.16 -8.35
C PRO A 783 -30.89 35.92 -7.50
#